data_AF-A0A954WU93-F1
#
_entry.id   AF-A0A954WU93-F1
#
_cell.length_a   1.000
_cell.length_b   1.000
_cell.length_c   1.000
_cell.angle_alpha   90.00
_cell.angle_beta   90.00
_cell.angle_gamma   90.00
#
_symmetry.space_group_name_H-M   'P 1'
#
loop_
_entity.id
_entity.type
_entity.pdbx_description
1 polymer ?
#
loop_
_entity_poly.entity_id
_entity_poly.type
_entity_poly.pdbx_seq_one_letter_code
_entity_poly.pdbx_strand_id
1 'polypeptide(L)'
;MFRISFLIATLLLNAASATAAEPLKVFILAGQSNMQGHAQVRTFEHIGMNETTAPILKEMLDANGNPRTCEHVWISSIGHDGTENERHGKLSADYGAAGRGPKIGPEYTFGIYIQKFVKQPILIIKTAWGGKSINTDFRPPSAGPFEFTQDQLDNFKNRDANIEEIKAAKTEATGRYYRLMIDHVKHVLSDIKRVCPDYDENAGYELAGFVWFQGWNDMVDRGVYPNRDQPGGYDAYSEVLADFIRDVRKDLAAPKLPFVIGVMGAGGPVDKYGPEQKRYAAIHSEFRKAMAAPADLAEFKGNVTAVWTEKYWDLQLSELSYRWGKISAKNRSLNQDKSLSADERKKLLDDYTAEVFTPEELKILETGKSNAEFHYLGSGKIMAQIGKAFAEALVEPATTRETGITLSKEDFAPITEPPCSYCSTQHVKSLILPNDRVIAWLRAAHNGGAFPIRHFLSGPRVVNDTYGLFFYDPDGGYVAAFKKDYGYKLHGWRNGVMVVQGRDGTLWSGLTGKAFAGPQKGTQLERIPSLVTDWNYWLMLHPESTTYDLFDGKKYETTPLPTEMSQAAKDSIGKVDERLDSMTNVLGVEFANSQKAFSLKDLSERACMLDEGGDLPVAVFWYDRTKTAVAFDRRIDGRTLTFYADEISPETAPFKDKETGTRWSLAGRGIDGPLRGKELTWVKCIQCRWYAWSSEYPETQIYASDQK
;
A
#
# COMPACT_ATOMS: atom_id res chain seq x y z
N MET A 1 -59.53 -9.46 57.57
CA MET A 1 -60.22 -9.47 56.26
C MET A 1 -59.84 -8.15 55.58
N PHE A 2 -59.17 -8.02 54.44
CA PHE A 2 -58.88 -8.88 53.29
C PHE A 2 -57.41 -8.68 52.87
N ARG A 3 -56.76 -9.74 52.38
CA ARG A 3 -55.48 -9.67 51.65
C ARG A 3 -55.78 -9.31 50.19
N ILE A 4 -55.07 -8.33 49.62
CA ILE A 4 -54.91 -8.20 48.17
C ILE A 4 -53.40 -8.10 47.91
N SER A 5 -52.84 -9.20 47.40
CA SER A 5 -51.48 -9.27 46.90
C SER A 5 -51.49 -8.88 45.41
N PHE A 6 -50.81 -7.79 45.06
CA PHE A 6 -50.49 -7.47 43.67
C PHE A 6 -49.15 -8.13 43.32
N LEU A 7 -49.20 -9.17 42.47
CA LEU A 7 -48.04 -9.77 41.83
C LEU A 7 -47.80 -9.00 40.52
N ILE A 8 -46.76 -8.17 40.46
CA ILE A 8 -46.31 -7.58 39.20
C ILE A 8 -45.34 -8.58 38.57
N ALA A 9 -45.80 -9.31 37.56
CA ALA A 9 -44.95 -10.13 36.72
C ALA A 9 -44.29 -9.25 35.65
N THR A 10 -43.00 -8.97 35.82
CA THR A 10 -42.18 -8.31 34.81
C THR A 10 -41.87 -9.32 33.70
N LEU A 11 -42.61 -9.26 32.59
CA LEU A 11 -42.22 -9.95 31.35
C LEU A 11 -40.95 -9.28 30.79
N LEU A 12 -39.80 -9.93 30.97
CA LEU A 12 -38.61 -9.66 30.19
C LEU A 12 -38.83 -10.20 28.77
N LEU A 13 -39.25 -9.34 27.84
CA LEU A 13 -39.10 -9.62 26.42
C LEU A 13 -37.61 -9.60 26.07
N ASN A 14 -37.00 -10.78 25.99
CA ASN A 14 -35.78 -10.98 25.21
C ASN A 14 -36.17 -10.86 23.73
N ALA A 15 -36.23 -9.63 23.22
CA ALA A 15 -36.11 -9.39 21.79
C ALA A 15 -34.67 -9.71 21.41
N ALA A 16 -34.40 -10.95 21.03
CA ALA A 16 -33.22 -11.26 20.25
C ALA A 16 -33.31 -10.39 18.99
N SER A 17 -32.47 -9.36 18.90
CA SER A 17 -32.28 -8.61 17.66
C SER A 17 -31.82 -9.60 16.60
N ALA A 18 -32.74 -10.05 15.75
CA ALA A 18 -32.37 -10.71 14.52
C ALA A 18 -31.60 -9.68 13.69
N THR A 19 -30.27 -9.81 13.66
CA THR A 19 -29.42 -9.09 12.72
C THR A 19 -29.96 -9.38 11.32
N ALA A 20 -30.42 -8.34 10.62
CA ALA A 20 -30.88 -8.48 9.23
C ALA A 20 -29.76 -9.12 8.41
N ALA A 21 -30.08 -10.15 7.62
CA ALA A 21 -29.12 -10.83 6.76
C ALA A 21 -28.51 -9.82 5.77
N GLU A 22 -27.18 -9.81 5.65
CA GLU A 22 -26.47 -8.89 4.76
C GLU A 22 -26.56 -9.38 3.29
N PRO A 23 -26.61 -8.46 2.30
CA PRO A 23 -26.77 -8.83 0.90
C PRO A 23 -25.59 -9.64 0.37
N LEU A 24 -25.86 -10.54 -0.58
CA LEU A 24 -24.83 -11.28 -1.32
C LEU A 24 -24.00 -10.33 -2.18
N LYS A 25 -22.67 -10.36 -2.02
CA LYS A 25 -21.76 -9.56 -2.85
C LYS A 25 -21.37 -10.35 -4.09
N VAL A 26 -21.71 -9.80 -5.27
CA VAL A 26 -21.46 -10.44 -6.56
C VAL A 26 -20.29 -9.75 -7.26
N PHE A 27 -19.29 -10.53 -7.66
CA PHE A 27 -18.13 -10.06 -8.42
C PHE A 27 -18.07 -10.74 -9.78
N ILE A 28 -17.84 -9.96 -10.83
CA ILE A 28 -17.73 -10.48 -12.20
C ILE A 28 -16.26 -10.48 -12.60
N LEU A 29 -15.74 -11.65 -12.99
CA LEU A 29 -14.35 -11.82 -13.43
C LEU A 29 -14.36 -12.23 -14.91
N ALA A 30 -13.98 -11.32 -15.80
CA ALA A 30 -14.07 -11.52 -17.24
C ALA A 30 -12.73 -11.31 -17.94
N GLY A 31 -12.52 -11.99 -19.07
CA GLY A 31 -11.38 -11.74 -19.92
C GLY A 31 -10.98 -12.92 -20.79
N GLN A 32 -9.68 -13.08 -21.02
CA GLN A 32 -9.15 -14.17 -21.86
C GLN A 32 -8.48 -15.29 -21.04
N SER A 33 -7.60 -16.08 -21.68
CA SER A 33 -6.84 -17.17 -21.07
C SER A 33 -6.16 -16.85 -19.72
N ASN A 34 -5.70 -15.63 -19.50
CA ASN A 34 -5.11 -15.24 -18.21
C ASN A 34 -6.14 -15.09 -17.07
N MET A 35 -7.36 -14.65 -17.38
CA MET A 35 -8.50 -14.74 -16.46
C MET A 35 -9.00 -16.18 -16.34
N GLN A 36 -8.99 -16.92 -17.46
CA GLN A 36 -9.41 -18.32 -17.49
C GLN A 36 -8.57 -19.15 -16.52
N GLY A 37 -7.24 -18.97 -16.53
CA GLY A 37 -6.33 -19.49 -15.51
C GLY A 37 -5.53 -20.71 -15.94
N HIS A 38 -4.23 -20.55 -16.16
CA HIS A 38 -3.34 -21.63 -16.62
C HIS A 38 -2.28 -22.06 -15.59
N ALA A 39 -2.37 -21.55 -14.36
CA ALA A 39 -1.46 -21.94 -13.29
C ALA A 39 -1.87 -23.27 -12.68
N GLN A 40 -1.04 -24.30 -12.82
CA GLN A 40 -1.33 -25.61 -12.24
C GLN A 40 -1.09 -25.61 -10.74
N VAL A 41 -1.91 -26.34 -9.98
CA VAL A 41 -1.76 -26.50 -8.52
C VAL A 41 -0.37 -27.00 -8.12
N ARG A 42 0.26 -27.86 -8.94
CA ARG A 42 1.64 -28.32 -8.68
C ARG A 42 2.67 -27.18 -8.59
N THR A 43 2.32 -25.99 -9.05
CA THR A 43 3.21 -24.82 -8.96
C THR A 43 3.12 -24.05 -7.65
N PHE A 44 2.30 -24.52 -6.70
CA PHE A 44 2.10 -23.84 -5.41
C PHE A 44 3.33 -23.89 -4.52
N GLU A 45 4.17 -24.94 -4.62
CA GLU A 45 5.39 -25.03 -3.82
C GLU A 45 6.31 -23.81 -4.05
N HIS A 46 6.41 -23.33 -5.29
CA HIS A 46 7.21 -22.15 -5.64
C HIS A 46 6.72 -20.86 -4.96
N ILE A 47 5.45 -20.79 -4.56
CA ILE A 47 4.91 -19.66 -3.80
C ILE A 47 5.58 -19.59 -2.41
N GLY A 48 5.84 -20.75 -1.80
CA GLY A 48 6.45 -20.88 -0.47
C GLY A 48 7.96 -20.70 -0.46
N MET A 49 8.63 -20.75 -1.61
CA MET A 49 10.08 -20.57 -1.74
C MET A 49 10.55 -19.12 -1.57
N ASN A 50 9.63 -18.16 -1.46
CA ASN A 50 9.95 -16.75 -1.25
C ASN A 50 9.20 -16.21 -0.02
N GLU A 51 9.93 -15.56 0.89
CA GLU A 51 9.40 -15.07 2.17
C GLU A 51 8.22 -14.11 2.01
N THR A 52 8.19 -13.31 0.93
CA THR A 52 7.11 -12.34 0.69
C THR A 52 5.83 -12.99 0.17
N THR A 53 5.93 -14.12 -0.53
CA THR A 53 4.78 -14.85 -1.08
C THR A 53 4.36 -16.06 -0.23
N ALA A 54 5.21 -16.55 0.66
CA ALA A 54 4.88 -17.65 1.58
C ALA A 54 3.61 -17.43 2.42
N PRO A 55 3.30 -16.21 2.92
CA PRO A 55 2.02 -15.95 3.59
C PRO A 55 0.81 -16.16 2.68
N ILE A 56 0.93 -15.90 1.37
CA ILE A 56 -0.16 -16.14 0.41
C ILE A 56 -0.42 -17.64 0.28
N LEU A 57 0.64 -18.46 0.18
CA LEU A 57 0.50 -19.92 0.14
C LEU A 57 -0.21 -20.45 1.39
N LYS A 58 0.15 -19.94 2.58
CA LYS A 58 -0.48 -20.34 3.84
C LYS A 58 -1.99 -20.09 3.83
N GLU A 59 -2.44 -19.01 3.20
CA GLU A 59 -3.86 -18.69 3.07
C GLU A 59 -4.59 -19.55 2.02
N MET A 60 -3.85 -20.12 1.07
CA MET A 60 -4.37 -21.00 0.00
C MET A 60 -4.49 -22.46 0.42
N LEU A 61 -3.79 -22.89 1.46
CA LEU A 61 -3.80 -24.27 1.91
C LEU A 61 -4.72 -24.49 3.12
N ASP A 62 -5.31 -25.67 3.21
CA ASP A 62 -6.01 -26.15 4.40
C ASP A 62 -5.02 -26.71 5.44
N ALA A 63 -5.55 -27.18 6.58
CA ALA A 63 -4.74 -27.75 7.65
C ALA A 63 -3.95 -29.01 7.25
N ASN A 64 -4.34 -29.67 6.15
CA ASN A 64 -3.69 -30.85 5.60
C ASN A 64 -2.67 -30.51 4.49
N GLY A 65 -2.51 -29.22 4.15
CA GLY A 65 -1.64 -28.78 3.08
C GLY A 65 -2.24 -28.92 1.67
N ASN A 66 -3.54 -29.18 1.53
CA ASN A 66 -4.22 -29.22 0.24
C ASN A 66 -4.76 -27.82 -0.12
N PRO A 67 -4.95 -27.50 -1.41
CA PRO A 67 -5.66 -26.28 -1.79
C PRO A 67 -7.04 -26.25 -1.12
N ARG A 68 -7.31 -25.19 -0.37
CA ARG A 68 -8.54 -25.05 0.39
C ARG A 68 -9.75 -24.77 -0.51
N THR A 69 -10.92 -25.14 -0.02
CA THR A 69 -12.20 -24.64 -0.54
C THR A 69 -12.64 -23.47 0.33
N CYS A 70 -13.05 -22.36 -0.28
CA CYS A 70 -13.58 -21.21 0.45
C CYS A 70 -14.96 -21.53 1.02
N GLU A 71 -15.18 -21.23 2.29
CA GLU A 71 -16.42 -21.57 2.97
C GLU A 71 -17.59 -20.68 2.56
N HIS A 72 -17.31 -19.39 2.36
CA HIS A 72 -18.30 -18.32 2.11
C HIS A 72 -18.25 -17.73 0.70
N VAL A 73 -17.52 -18.37 -0.22
CA VAL A 73 -17.36 -17.91 -1.60
C VAL A 73 -17.85 -18.98 -2.56
N TRP A 74 -18.87 -18.63 -3.34
CA TRP A 74 -19.41 -19.44 -4.42
C TRP A 74 -18.92 -18.90 -5.76
N ILE A 75 -18.89 -19.76 -6.77
CA ILE A 75 -18.51 -19.39 -8.13
C ILE A 75 -19.44 -20.06 -9.13
N SER A 76 -19.80 -19.33 -10.18
CA SER A 76 -20.26 -19.86 -11.46
C SER A 76 -19.24 -19.46 -12.53
N SER A 77 -18.85 -20.39 -13.41
CA SER A 77 -17.83 -20.16 -14.42
C SER A 77 -18.18 -20.85 -15.73
N ILE A 78 -18.05 -20.12 -16.84
CA ILE A 78 -18.09 -20.66 -18.21
C ILE A 78 -16.78 -20.40 -18.95
N GLY A 79 -16.59 -21.07 -20.09
CA GLY A 79 -15.42 -20.88 -20.95
C GLY A 79 -14.19 -21.69 -20.55
N HIS A 80 -14.27 -22.49 -19.49
CA HIS A 80 -13.17 -23.27 -18.92
C HIS A 80 -12.47 -24.22 -19.92
N ASP A 81 -13.23 -24.88 -20.79
CA ASP A 81 -12.75 -25.76 -21.87
C ASP A 81 -12.94 -25.14 -23.27
N GLY A 82 -13.25 -23.83 -23.32
CA GLY A 82 -13.60 -23.12 -24.55
C GLY A 82 -15.07 -23.24 -24.94
N THR A 83 -15.88 -24.03 -24.21
CA THR A 83 -17.34 -24.14 -24.41
C THR A 83 -18.13 -23.21 -23.50
N GLU A 84 -19.44 -23.18 -23.69
CA GLU A 84 -20.40 -22.42 -22.88
C GLU A 84 -20.92 -23.25 -21.69
N ASN A 85 -20.34 -24.42 -21.41
CA ASN A 85 -20.72 -25.27 -20.29
C ASN A 85 -20.35 -24.60 -18.96
N GLU A 86 -21.35 -24.48 -18.09
CA GLU A 86 -21.19 -23.89 -16.76
C GLU A 86 -20.66 -24.92 -15.75
N ARG A 87 -19.66 -24.49 -14.97
CA ARG A 87 -19.24 -25.15 -13.73
C ARG A 87 -19.56 -24.21 -12.58
N HIS A 88 -20.21 -24.70 -11.54
CA HIS A 88 -20.53 -23.90 -10.35
C HIS A 88 -20.36 -24.68 -9.05
N GLY A 89 -20.25 -23.96 -7.92
CA GLY A 89 -20.05 -24.55 -6.59
C GLY A 89 -19.26 -23.64 -5.66
N LYS A 90 -18.79 -24.18 -4.52
CA LYS A 90 -17.87 -23.44 -3.65
C LYS A 90 -16.54 -23.23 -4.35
N LEU A 91 -15.99 -22.03 -4.22
CA LEU A 91 -14.70 -21.71 -4.84
C LEU A 91 -13.61 -22.63 -4.27
N SER A 92 -12.94 -23.34 -5.16
CA SER A 92 -11.85 -24.26 -4.86
C SER A 92 -10.80 -24.20 -5.98
N ALA A 93 -9.67 -24.88 -5.80
CA ALA A 93 -8.64 -24.92 -6.82
C ALA A 93 -8.98 -25.92 -7.95
N ASP A 94 -9.92 -25.58 -8.84
CA ASP A 94 -10.11 -26.27 -10.14
C ASP A 94 -11.05 -25.50 -11.10
N TYR A 95 -11.18 -24.18 -10.95
CA TYR A 95 -11.97 -23.37 -11.88
C TYR A 95 -11.12 -22.80 -13.03
N GLY A 96 -9.80 -22.99 -13.01
CA GLY A 96 -8.88 -22.54 -14.06
C GLY A 96 -8.91 -23.41 -15.31
N ALA A 97 -8.55 -22.92 -16.50
CA ALA A 97 -8.60 -23.62 -17.80
C ALA A 97 -8.42 -25.16 -17.80
N ALA A 98 -9.26 -25.86 -18.58
CA ALA A 98 -9.25 -27.33 -18.72
C ALA A 98 -7.90 -27.90 -19.20
N GLY A 99 -7.66 -29.19 -18.94
CA GLY A 99 -6.53 -29.94 -19.49
C GLY A 99 -5.74 -30.69 -18.42
N ARG A 100 -4.41 -30.68 -18.51
CA ARG A 100 -3.53 -31.47 -17.62
C ARG A 100 -3.57 -30.95 -16.19
N GLY A 101 -4.35 -31.62 -15.34
CA GLY A 101 -4.44 -31.36 -13.89
C GLY A 101 -5.21 -30.09 -13.51
N PRO A 102 -5.51 -29.93 -12.20
CA PRO A 102 -6.27 -28.79 -11.71
C PRO A 102 -5.48 -27.49 -11.86
N LYS A 103 -6.18 -26.45 -12.26
CA LYS A 103 -5.61 -25.11 -12.48
C LYS A 103 -6.41 -24.03 -11.78
N ILE A 104 -5.74 -22.90 -11.58
CA ILE A 104 -6.33 -21.68 -11.09
C ILE A 104 -6.05 -20.53 -12.06
N GLY A 105 -6.99 -19.59 -12.13
CA GLY A 105 -6.70 -18.22 -12.53
C GLY A 105 -6.64 -17.30 -11.31
N PRO A 106 -6.81 -15.98 -11.51
CA PRO A 106 -6.79 -15.04 -10.40
C PRO A 106 -8.02 -15.20 -9.50
N GLU A 107 -9.09 -15.87 -9.94
CA GLU A 107 -10.33 -16.05 -9.18
C GLU A 107 -10.11 -16.72 -7.83
N TYR A 108 -9.12 -17.63 -7.75
CA TYR A 108 -8.93 -18.45 -6.57
C TYR A 108 -8.42 -17.61 -5.40
N THR A 109 -7.27 -16.94 -5.57
CA THR A 109 -6.76 -16.01 -4.57
C THR A 109 -7.60 -14.76 -4.44
N PHE A 110 -8.24 -14.29 -5.51
CA PHE A 110 -9.23 -13.22 -5.42
C PHE A 110 -10.30 -13.57 -4.38
N GLY A 111 -10.94 -14.73 -4.51
CA GLY A 111 -11.95 -15.19 -3.56
C GLY A 111 -11.42 -15.38 -2.14
N ILE A 112 -10.20 -15.93 -1.98
CA ILE A 112 -9.56 -16.11 -0.68
C ILE A 112 -9.35 -14.78 0.06
N TYR A 113 -8.95 -13.72 -0.66
CA TYR A 113 -8.68 -12.42 -0.05
C TYR A 113 -9.91 -11.53 0.06
N ILE A 114 -10.79 -11.53 -0.96
CA ILE A 114 -11.96 -10.68 -0.96
C ILE A 114 -12.92 -11.03 0.20
N GLN A 115 -13.07 -12.31 0.57
CA GLN A 115 -13.84 -12.71 1.77
C GLN A 115 -13.23 -12.23 3.10
N LYS A 116 -11.96 -11.85 3.13
CA LYS A 116 -11.32 -11.28 4.34
C LYS A 116 -11.65 -9.79 4.46
N PHE A 117 -11.82 -9.13 3.32
CA PHE A 117 -12.14 -7.71 3.24
C PHE A 117 -13.65 -7.47 3.33
N VAL A 118 -14.43 -8.38 2.76
CA VAL A 118 -15.88 -8.35 2.63
C VAL A 118 -16.44 -9.45 3.51
N LYS A 119 -17.09 -9.10 4.63
CA LYS A 119 -17.60 -10.05 5.63
C LYS A 119 -18.96 -10.66 5.26
N GLN A 120 -19.50 -10.27 4.10
CA GLN A 120 -20.72 -10.79 3.49
C GLN A 120 -20.48 -12.12 2.77
N PRO A 121 -21.54 -12.92 2.50
CA PRO A 121 -21.43 -14.01 1.53
C PRO A 121 -21.09 -13.49 0.13
N ILE A 122 -20.36 -14.29 -0.64
CA ILE A 122 -19.78 -13.86 -1.92
C ILE A 122 -20.13 -14.83 -3.05
N LEU A 123 -20.47 -14.28 -4.21
CA LEU A 123 -20.62 -15.00 -5.47
C LEU A 123 -19.68 -14.41 -6.53
N ILE A 124 -18.86 -15.25 -7.14
CA ILE A 124 -18.05 -14.91 -8.31
C ILE A 124 -18.76 -15.44 -9.57
N ILE A 125 -18.91 -14.59 -10.59
CA ILE A 125 -19.36 -15.00 -11.92
C ILE A 125 -18.17 -14.83 -12.87
N LYS A 126 -17.62 -15.94 -13.37
CA LYS A 126 -16.42 -15.95 -14.21
C LYS A 126 -16.74 -16.26 -15.68
N THR A 127 -16.37 -15.36 -16.57
CA THR A 127 -16.62 -15.46 -18.02
C THR A 127 -15.31 -15.24 -18.79
N ALA A 128 -14.58 -16.33 -19.06
CA ALA A 128 -13.25 -16.22 -19.64
C ALA A 128 -12.93 -17.28 -20.68
N TRP A 129 -12.38 -16.86 -21.83
CA TRP A 129 -12.09 -17.73 -22.97
C TRP A 129 -10.71 -17.45 -23.56
N GLY A 130 -9.98 -18.50 -23.93
CA GLY A 130 -8.70 -18.34 -24.61
C GLY A 130 -8.84 -17.67 -25.98
N GLY A 131 -7.86 -16.84 -26.34
CA GLY A 131 -7.70 -16.31 -27.69
C GLY A 131 -8.72 -15.26 -28.13
N LYS A 132 -9.28 -14.49 -27.19
CA LYS A 132 -10.30 -13.46 -27.47
C LYS A 132 -9.76 -12.04 -27.39
N SER A 133 -10.17 -11.18 -28.31
CA SER A 133 -9.82 -9.75 -28.35
C SER A 133 -10.98 -8.86 -27.90
N ILE A 134 -10.65 -7.65 -27.41
CA ILE A 134 -11.68 -6.63 -27.18
C ILE A 134 -12.06 -5.93 -28.50
N ASN A 135 -11.13 -5.84 -29.45
CA ASN A 135 -11.42 -5.21 -30.73
C ASN A 135 -12.51 -5.97 -31.54
N THR A 136 -12.73 -7.26 -31.28
CA THR A 136 -13.69 -8.11 -32.00
C THR A 136 -14.62 -8.87 -31.06
N ASP A 137 -14.10 -9.85 -30.31
CA ASP A 137 -14.93 -10.84 -29.61
C ASP A 137 -15.76 -10.20 -28.49
N PHE A 138 -15.12 -9.34 -27.70
CA PHE A 138 -15.73 -8.58 -26.61
C PHE A 138 -16.11 -7.15 -26.99
N ARG A 139 -16.14 -6.83 -28.30
CA ARG A 139 -16.47 -5.49 -28.77
C ARG A 139 -17.88 -5.11 -28.28
N PRO A 140 -18.01 -4.05 -27.48
CA PRO A 140 -19.30 -3.64 -26.94
C PRO A 140 -20.16 -2.96 -28.02
N PRO A 141 -21.50 -3.00 -27.89
CA PRO A 141 -22.41 -2.36 -28.84
C PRO A 141 -22.11 -0.90 -29.16
N SER A 142 -21.76 -0.07 -28.17
CA SER A 142 -21.50 1.37 -28.35
C SER A 142 -20.21 1.67 -29.13
N ALA A 143 -19.26 0.73 -29.20
CA ALA A 143 -18.08 0.86 -30.05
C ALA A 143 -18.38 0.64 -31.55
N GLY A 144 -19.62 0.29 -31.92
CA GLY A 144 -20.01 0.04 -33.30
C GLY A 144 -19.44 -1.27 -33.89
N PRO A 145 -19.65 -1.54 -35.19
CA PRO A 145 -19.10 -2.72 -35.85
C PRO A 145 -17.57 -2.67 -35.93
N PHE A 146 -16.94 -3.82 -36.17
CA PHE A 146 -15.52 -3.84 -36.51
C PHE A 146 -15.31 -3.30 -37.93
N GLU A 147 -14.33 -2.41 -38.09
CA GLU A 147 -13.93 -1.85 -39.39
C GLU A 147 -12.52 -2.32 -39.76
N PHE A 148 -12.36 -2.80 -40.99
CA PHE A 148 -11.05 -3.17 -41.53
C PHE A 148 -10.28 -1.93 -41.99
N THR A 149 -8.97 -1.91 -41.75
CA THR A 149 -8.10 -0.90 -42.33
C THR A 149 -7.94 -1.11 -43.83
N GLN A 150 -7.59 -0.05 -44.56
CA GLN A 150 -7.32 -0.15 -46.00
C GLN A 150 -6.19 -1.16 -46.29
N ASP A 151 -5.13 -1.15 -45.47
CA ASP A 151 -4.02 -2.11 -45.56
C ASP A 151 -4.48 -3.56 -45.37
N GLN A 152 -5.42 -3.83 -44.46
CA GLN A 152 -5.98 -5.17 -44.29
C GLN A 152 -6.74 -5.61 -45.55
N LEU A 153 -7.57 -4.72 -46.10
CA LEU A 153 -8.32 -5.01 -47.32
C LEU A 153 -7.39 -5.26 -48.51
N ASP A 154 -6.32 -4.47 -48.66
CA ASP A 154 -5.36 -4.64 -49.75
C ASP A 154 -4.51 -5.91 -49.57
N ASN A 155 -4.16 -6.28 -48.33
CA ASN A 155 -3.53 -7.56 -48.04
C ASN A 155 -4.44 -8.77 -48.37
N PHE A 156 -5.75 -8.66 -48.16
CA PHE A 156 -6.69 -9.71 -48.55
C PHE A 156 -6.80 -9.82 -50.08
N LYS A 157 -6.86 -8.68 -50.79
CA LYS A 157 -6.83 -8.66 -52.26
C LYS A 157 -5.56 -9.31 -52.80
N ASN A 158 -4.39 -8.95 -52.25
CA ASN A 158 -3.10 -9.50 -52.67
C ASN A 158 -2.94 -11.00 -52.42
N ARG A 159 -3.82 -11.59 -51.61
CA ARG A 159 -3.87 -13.03 -51.32
C ARG A 159 -5.00 -13.74 -52.06
N ASP A 160 -5.67 -13.07 -53.00
CA ASP A 160 -6.85 -13.56 -53.72
C ASP A 160 -7.96 -14.06 -52.77
N ALA A 161 -8.08 -13.42 -51.59
CA ALA A 161 -9.03 -13.83 -50.57
C ALA A 161 -10.44 -13.26 -50.83
N ASN A 162 -11.48 -13.99 -50.43
CA ASN A 162 -12.86 -13.55 -50.54
C ASN A 162 -13.20 -12.51 -49.45
N ILE A 163 -13.13 -11.22 -49.81
CA ILE A 163 -13.30 -10.11 -48.88
C ILE A 163 -14.71 -10.06 -48.28
N GLU A 164 -15.74 -10.39 -49.05
CA GLU A 164 -17.12 -10.33 -48.57
C GLU A 164 -17.40 -11.44 -47.54
N GLU A 165 -16.83 -12.63 -47.74
CA GLU A 165 -16.88 -13.72 -46.75
C GLU A 165 -16.10 -13.36 -45.47
N ILE A 166 -14.92 -12.75 -45.60
CA ILE A 166 -14.13 -12.27 -44.45
C ILE A 166 -14.91 -11.22 -43.66
N LYS A 167 -15.55 -10.25 -44.32
CA LYS A 167 -16.39 -9.25 -43.67
C LYS A 167 -17.60 -9.86 -42.97
N ALA A 168 -18.28 -10.81 -43.62
CA ALA A 168 -19.42 -11.51 -43.04
C ALA A 168 -19.01 -12.26 -41.76
N ALA A 169 -17.94 -13.06 -41.83
CA ALA A 169 -17.41 -13.79 -40.68
C ALA A 169 -16.97 -12.85 -39.55
N LYS A 170 -16.35 -11.71 -39.88
CA LYS A 170 -15.95 -10.71 -38.87
C LYS A 170 -17.15 -10.05 -38.20
N THR A 171 -18.19 -9.74 -38.98
CA THR A 171 -19.43 -9.17 -38.47
C THR A 171 -20.12 -10.13 -37.50
N GLU A 172 -20.20 -11.41 -37.86
CA GLU A 172 -20.77 -12.46 -36.99
C GLU A 172 -19.99 -12.62 -35.68
N ALA A 173 -18.65 -12.61 -35.76
CA ALA A 173 -17.79 -12.72 -34.59
C ALA A 173 -17.86 -11.49 -33.66
N THR A 174 -18.21 -10.32 -34.19
CA THR A 174 -18.16 -9.05 -33.46
C THR A 174 -19.16 -9.01 -32.30
N GLY A 175 -18.63 -8.82 -31.09
CA GLY A 175 -19.40 -8.72 -29.85
C GLY A 175 -20.05 -10.03 -29.39
N ARG A 176 -19.73 -11.18 -30.00
CA ARG A 176 -20.32 -12.47 -29.60
C ARG A 176 -20.04 -12.79 -28.13
N TYR A 177 -18.79 -12.64 -27.70
CA TYR A 177 -18.38 -12.99 -26.33
C TYR A 177 -18.77 -11.91 -25.31
N TYR A 178 -18.95 -10.66 -25.76
CA TYR A 178 -19.62 -9.64 -24.95
C TYR A 178 -21.05 -10.09 -24.60
N ARG A 179 -21.84 -10.49 -25.61
CA ARG A 179 -23.22 -10.96 -25.42
C ARG A 179 -23.27 -12.21 -24.52
N LEU A 180 -22.45 -13.22 -24.79
CA LEU A 180 -22.36 -14.43 -23.95
C LEU A 180 -22.02 -14.11 -22.50
N MET A 181 -21.10 -13.17 -22.26
CA MET A 181 -20.77 -12.73 -20.90
C MET A 181 -21.99 -12.11 -20.20
N ILE A 182 -22.66 -11.15 -20.84
CA ILE A 182 -23.83 -10.46 -20.26
C ILE A 182 -24.97 -11.44 -20.03
N ASP A 183 -25.24 -12.32 -20.99
CA ASP A 183 -26.29 -13.34 -20.90
C ASP A 183 -26.04 -14.31 -19.75
N HIS A 184 -24.79 -14.75 -19.57
CA HIS A 184 -24.43 -15.63 -18.47
C HIS A 184 -24.53 -14.93 -17.10
N VAL A 185 -24.07 -13.68 -16.99
CA VAL A 185 -24.24 -12.88 -15.77
C VAL A 185 -25.73 -12.75 -15.42
N LYS A 186 -26.58 -12.38 -16.40
CA LYS A 186 -28.03 -12.27 -16.19
C LYS A 186 -28.67 -13.61 -15.82
N HIS A 187 -28.24 -14.69 -16.45
CA HIS A 187 -28.73 -16.03 -16.15
C HIS A 187 -28.45 -16.43 -14.70
N VAL A 188 -27.20 -16.26 -14.21
CA VAL A 188 -26.85 -16.57 -12.83
C VAL A 188 -27.62 -15.66 -11.85
N LEU A 189 -27.73 -14.37 -12.14
CA LEU A 189 -28.47 -13.43 -11.29
C LEU A 189 -29.97 -13.72 -11.23
N SER A 190 -30.54 -14.33 -12.27
CA SER A 190 -31.95 -14.74 -12.29
C SER A 190 -32.24 -16.01 -11.47
N ASP A 191 -31.21 -16.80 -11.16
CA ASP A 191 -31.32 -18.07 -10.44
C ASP A 191 -30.11 -18.31 -9.51
N ILE A 192 -29.90 -17.38 -8.57
CA ILE A 192 -28.72 -17.38 -7.69
C ILE A 192 -28.70 -18.62 -6.78
N LYS A 193 -29.86 -19.07 -6.28
CA LYS A 193 -29.94 -20.21 -5.35
C LYS A 193 -29.38 -21.51 -5.93
N ARG A 194 -29.45 -21.70 -7.25
CA ARG A 194 -28.85 -22.84 -7.94
C ARG A 194 -27.32 -22.88 -7.75
N VAL A 195 -26.68 -21.71 -7.70
CA VAL A 195 -25.22 -21.58 -7.57
C VAL A 195 -24.80 -21.41 -6.11
N CYS A 196 -25.54 -20.60 -5.34
CA CYS A 196 -25.33 -20.28 -3.94
C CYS A 196 -26.57 -20.70 -3.14
N PRO A 197 -26.66 -21.95 -2.66
CA PRO A 197 -27.83 -22.46 -1.93
C PRO A 197 -28.18 -21.66 -0.67
N ASP A 198 -27.18 -21.01 -0.06
CA ASP A 198 -27.32 -20.19 1.15
C ASP A 198 -27.83 -18.76 0.85
N TYR A 199 -28.18 -18.44 -0.40
CA TYR A 199 -28.65 -17.12 -0.79
C TYR A 199 -30.04 -16.79 -0.19
N ASP A 200 -30.08 -15.71 0.58
CA ASP A 200 -31.32 -15.13 1.11
C ASP A 200 -31.89 -14.10 0.12
N GLU A 201 -33.01 -14.46 -0.53
CA GLU A 201 -33.73 -13.59 -1.45
C GLU A 201 -34.25 -12.30 -0.79
N ASN A 202 -34.50 -12.30 0.52
CA ASN A 202 -34.96 -11.11 1.22
C ASN A 202 -33.83 -10.10 1.44
N ALA A 203 -32.60 -10.58 1.63
CA ALA A 203 -31.40 -9.75 1.74
C ALA A 203 -30.98 -9.18 0.37
N GLY A 204 -31.28 -9.90 -0.71
CA GLY A 204 -30.93 -9.51 -2.06
C GLY A 204 -29.43 -9.62 -2.36
N TYR A 205 -29.01 -9.09 -3.51
CA TYR A 205 -27.61 -9.07 -3.93
C TYR A 205 -27.16 -7.67 -4.36
N GLU A 206 -25.85 -7.46 -4.35
CA GLU A 206 -25.20 -6.25 -4.85
C GLU A 206 -24.09 -6.63 -5.83
N LEU A 207 -24.08 -6.02 -7.01
CA LEU A 207 -22.94 -6.07 -7.92
C LEU A 207 -21.80 -5.22 -7.34
N ALA A 208 -20.85 -5.89 -6.70
CA ALA A 208 -19.82 -5.27 -5.87
C ALA A 208 -18.54 -4.93 -6.64
N GLY A 209 -18.32 -5.53 -7.81
CA GLY A 209 -17.20 -5.17 -8.66
C GLY A 209 -17.07 -6.03 -9.92
N PHE A 210 -16.29 -5.51 -10.86
CA PHE A 210 -15.93 -6.17 -12.10
C PHE A 210 -14.41 -6.17 -12.26
N VAL A 211 -13.84 -7.31 -12.63
CA VAL A 211 -12.42 -7.45 -12.96
C VAL A 211 -12.29 -7.84 -14.42
N TRP A 212 -11.65 -6.99 -15.21
CA TRP A 212 -11.30 -7.23 -16.60
C TRP A 212 -9.83 -7.64 -16.71
N PHE A 213 -9.56 -8.85 -17.19
CA PHE A 213 -8.18 -9.32 -17.43
C PHE A 213 -8.01 -9.94 -18.82
N GLN A 214 -7.80 -9.07 -19.78
CA GLN A 214 -7.64 -9.37 -21.20
C GLN A 214 -6.58 -8.45 -21.82
N GLY A 215 -5.98 -8.84 -22.95
CA GLY A 215 -5.25 -7.88 -23.78
C GLY A 215 -4.20 -8.49 -24.70
N TRP A 216 -3.76 -9.73 -24.45
CA TRP A 216 -2.65 -10.32 -25.20
C TRP A 216 -2.96 -10.40 -26.69
N ASN A 217 -4.20 -10.76 -27.05
CA ASN A 217 -4.60 -10.90 -28.45
C ASN A 217 -4.65 -9.57 -29.18
N ASP A 218 -5.04 -8.48 -28.51
CA ASP A 218 -4.98 -7.13 -29.06
C ASP A 218 -3.52 -6.67 -29.21
N MET A 219 -2.68 -6.89 -28.18
CA MET A 219 -1.26 -6.52 -28.20
C MET A 219 -0.49 -7.15 -29.37
N VAL A 220 -0.80 -8.40 -29.73
CA VAL A 220 -0.09 -9.10 -30.81
C VAL A 220 -0.70 -8.89 -32.19
N ASP A 221 -1.86 -8.23 -32.32
CA ASP A 221 -2.54 -7.99 -33.60
C ASP A 221 -1.95 -6.79 -34.35
N ARG A 222 -1.03 -7.06 -35.29
CA ARG A 222 -0.42 -6.03 -36.15
C ARG A 222 -1.38 -5.45 -37.18
N GLY A 223 -2.46 -6.16 -37.50
CA GLY A 223 -3.42 -5.73 -38.51
C GLY A 223 -4.33 -4.64 -37.97
N VAL A 224 -4.79 -4.80 -36.72
CA VAL A 224 -5.60 -3.80 -36.02
C VAL A 224 -4.73 -2.67 -35.47
N TYR A 225 -3.52 -2.99 -34.97
CA TYR A 225 -2.60 -2.02 -34.38
C TYR A 225 -1.27 -1.97 -35.16
N PRO A 226 -1.24 -1.32 -36.34
CA PRO A 226 -0.03 -1.30 -37.18
C PRO A 226 1.12 -0.48 -36.57
N ASN A 227 0.81 0.58 -35.82
CA ASN A 227 1.79 1.49 -35.21
C ASN A 227 2.01 1.22 -33.71
N ARG A 228 1.81 -0.03 -33.29
CA ARG A 228 1.74 -0.46 -31.88
C ARG A 228 2.99 -0.27 -31.03
N ASP A 229 4.13 0.04 -31.64
CA ASP A 229 5.38 0.36 -30.95
C ASP A 229 5.58 1.88 -30.80
N GLN A 230 4.63 2.70 -31.27
CA GLN A 230 4.65 4.15 -31.17
C GLN A 230 3.65 4.65 -30.11
N PRO A 231 3.89 5.83 -29.51
CA PRO A 231 2.91 6.50 -28.65
C PRO A 231 1.55 6.64 -29.35
N GLY A 232 0.48 6.27 -28.64
CA GLY A 232 -0.88 6.28 -29.19
C GLY A 232 -1.22 5.09 -30.11
N GLY A 233 -0.28 4.17 -30.35
CA GLY A 233 -0.45 3.03 -31.25
C GLY A 233 -1.56 2.04 -30.86
N TYR A 234 -2.14 2.19 -29.65
CA TYR A 234 -3.24 1.39 -29.11
C TYR A 234 -4.42 2.24 -28.62
N ASP A 235 -4.56 3.50 -29.04
CA ASP A 235 -5.66 4.36 -28.56
C ASP A 235 -7.05 3.76 -28.82
N ALA A 236 -7.22 3.05 -29.95
CA ALA A 236 -8.44 2.31 -30.25
C ALA A 236 -8.76 1.20 -29.22
N TYR A 237 -7.76 0.63 -28.54
CA TYR A 237 -7.99 -0.29 -27.43
C TYR A 237 -8.60 0.46 -26.23
N SER A 238 -8.03 1.62 -25.89
CA SER A 238 -8.50 2.47 -24.78
C SER A 238 -9.94 2.93 -24.99
N GLU A 239 -10.27 3.37 -26.20
CA GLU A 239 -11.61 3.81 -26.59
C GLU A 239 -12.64 2.67 -26.44
N VAL A 240 -12.35 1.52 -27.04
CA VAL A 240 -13.23 0.35 -26.98
C VAL A 240 -13.38 -0.18 -25.55
N LEU A 241 -12.32 -0.13 -24.73
CA LEU A 241 -12.40 -0.53 -23.33
C LEU A 241 -13.23 0.45 -22.50
N ALA A 242 -13.17 1.76 -22.79
CA ALA A 242 -14.04 2.73 -22.13
C ALA A 242 -15.51 2.49 -22.47
N ASP A 243 -15.82 2.24 -23.75
CA ASP A 243 -17.17 1.86 -24.19
C ASP A 243 -17.64 0.54 -23.57
N PHE A 244 -16.74 -0.42 -23.40
CA PHE A 244 -17.04 -1.70 -22.76
C PHE A 244 -17.46 -1.49 -21.31
N ILE A 245 -16.75 -0.64 -20.55
CA ILE A 245 -17.12 -0.32 -19.18
C ILE A 245 -18.50 0.36 -19.12
N ARG A 246 -18.79 1.30 -20.03
CA ARG A 246 -20.09 1.99 -20.10
C ARG A 246 -21.22 1.01 -20.41
N ASP A 247 -21.03 0.15 -21.39
CA ASP A 247 -22.05 -0.80 -21.84
C ASP A 247 -22.31 -1.90 -20.81
N VAL A 248 -21.26 -2.45 -20.15
CA VAL A 248 -21.44 -3.40 -19.05
C VAL A 248 -22.29 -2.78 -17.93
N ARG A 249 -21.98 -1.54 -17.53
CA ARG A 249 -22.75 -0.82 -16.50
C ARG A 249 -24.20 -0.61 -16.92
N LYS A 250 -24.43 -0.26 -18.17
CA LYS A 250 -25.77 -0.06 -18.73
C LYS A 250 -26.56 -1.37 -18.75
N ASP A 251 -25.99 -2.43 -19.30
CA ASP A 251 -26.66 -3.71 -19.52
C ASP A 251 -26.95 -4.46 -18.22
N LEU A 252 -26.16 -4.20 -17.17
CA LEU A 252 -26.36 -4.72 -15.82
C LEU A 252 -27.09 -3.74 -14.88
N ALA A 253 -27.53 -2.59 -15.40
CA ALA A 253 -28.19 -1.53 -14.63
C ALA A 253 -27.40 -1.08 -13.37
N ALA A 254 -26.07 -1.06 -13.47
CA ALA A 254 -25.15 -0.78 -12.37
C ALA A 254 -24.21 0.39 -12.70
N PRO A 255 -24.70 1.65 -12.73
CA PRO A 255 -23.94 2.81 -13.21
C PRO A 255 -22.70 3.15 -12.39
N LYS A 256 -22.60 2.66 -11.14
CA LYS A 256 -21.47 2.87 -10.23
C LYS A 256 -20.61 1.63 -10.00
N LEU A 257 -20.82 0.56 -10.79
CA LEU A 257 -20.10 -0.70 -10.64
C LEU A 257 -18.58 -0.45 -10.63
N PRO A 258 -17.88 -0.74 -9.51
CA PRO A 258 -16.44 -0.61 -9.46
C PRO A 258 -15.78 -1.54 -10.47
N PHE A 259 -14.73 -1.05 -11.13
CA PHE A 259 -14.05 -1.78 -12.19
C PHE A 259 -12.55 -1.86 -11.92
N VAL A 260 -11.97 -3.04 -12.11
CA VAL A 260 -10.53 -3.26 -12.09
C VAL A 260 -10.08 -3.70 -13.47
N ILE A 261 -9.10 -3.00 -14.02
CA ILE A 261 -8.42 -3.34 -15.26
C ILE A 261 -7.09 -3.99 -14.89
N GLY A 262 -6.95 -5.29 -15.16
CA GLY A 262 -5.68 -6.00 -15.05
C GLY A 262 -4.76 -5.65 -16.21
N VAL A 263 -3.89 -4.66 -16.02
CA VAL A 263 -2.91 -4.23 -17.02
C VAL A 263 -1.91 -5.35 -17.27
N MET A 264 -1.71 -5.72 -18.55
CA MET A 264 -0.90 -6.87 -18.97
C MET A 264 0.54 -6.80 -18.45
N GLY A 265 0.94 -7.79 -17.67
CA GLY A 265 2.26 -7.90 -17.07
C GLY A 265 3.20 -8.91 -17.71
N ALA A 266 2.79 -9.59 -18.80
CA ALA A 266 3.61 -10.59 -19.48
C ALA A 266 5.01 -10.04 -19.82
N GLY A 267 6.05 -10.76 -19.43
CA GLY A 267 7.46 -10.36 -19.59
C GLY A 267 8.01 -9.47 -18.46
N GLY A 268 7.17 -8.97 -17.55
CA GLY A 268 7.59 -8.14 -16.41
C GLY A 268 7.89 -6.68 -16.77
N PRO A 269 8.50 -5.92 -15.83
CA PRO A 269 8.79 -4.49 -15.99
C PRO A 269 9.78 -4.24 -17.13
N VAL A 270 9.44 -3.32 -18.05
CA VAL A 270 10.22 -3.07 -19.29
C VAL A 270 11.62 -2.51 -19.01
N ASP A 271 11.80 -1.80 -17.90
CA ASP A 271 13.08 -1.27 -17.43
C ASP A 271 14.08 -2.37 -17.05
N LYS A 272 13.57 -3.58 -16.78
CA LYS A 272 14.37 -4.76 -16.43
C LYS A 272 14.63 -5.69 -17.62
N TYR A 273 14.27 -5.29 -18.84
CA TYR A 273 14.41 -6.17 -20.01
C TYR A 273 15.87 -6.38 -20.40
N GLY A 274 16.23 -7.65 -20.54
CA GLY A 274 17.51 -8.06 -21.12
C GLY A 274 17.60 -7.74 -22.62
N PRO A 275 18.80 -7.84 -23.23
CA PRO A 275 19.02 -7.48 -24.63
C PRO A 275 18.03 -8.09 -25.63
N GLU A 276 17.64 -9.36 -25.44
CA GLU A 276 16.72 -10.06 -26.34
C GLU A 276 15.26 -9.62 -26.20
N GLN A 277 14.88 -9.11 -25.02
CA GLN A 277 13.53 -8.64 -24.73
C GLN A 277 13.33 -7.18 -25.11
N LYS A 278 14.41 -6.39 -25.27
CA LYS A 278 14.33 -4.95 -25.61
C LYS A 278 13.50 -4.65 -26.84
N ARG A 279 13.46 -5.56 -27.83
CA ARG A 279 12.62 -5.43 -29.04
C ARG A 279 11.11 -5.36 -28.75
N TYR A 280 10.68 -5.81 -27.57
CA TYR A 280 9.28 -5.79 -27.13
C TYR A 280 8.96 -4.64 -26.17
N ALA A 281 9.97 -3.92 -25.70
CA ALA A 281 9.80 -2.91 -24.64
C ALA A 281 8.81 -1.81 -25.05
N ALA A 282 8.94 -1.27 -26.27
CA ALA A 282 8.01 -0.26 -26.79
C ALA A 282 6.58 -0.80 -26.89
N ILE A 283 6.41 -1.98 -27.50
CA ILE A 283 5.09 -2.62 -27.66
C ILE A 283 4.41 -2.85 -26.31
N HIS A 284 5.14 -3.40 -25.32
CA HIS A 284 4.58 -3.65 -23.99
C HIS A 284 4.30 -2.35 -23.24
N SER A 285 5.19 -1.36 -23.31
CA SER A 285 5.00 -0.03 -22.71
C SER A 285 3.72 0.63 -23.23
N GLU A 286 3.59 0.75 -24.55
CA GLU A 286 2.46 1.46 -25.16
C GLU A 286 1.14 0.70 -24.96
N PHE A 287 1.16 -0.64 -25.00
CA PHE A 287 -0.04 -1.42 -24.70
C PHE A 287 -0.50 -1.26 -23.25
N ARG A 288 0.44 -1.31 -22.29
CA ARG A 288 0.11 -1.15 -20.86
C ARG A 288 -0.46 0.23 -20.57
N LYS A 289 0.08 1.28 -21.19
CA LYS A 289 -0.47 2.65 -21.11
C LYS A 289 -1.90 2.70 -21.64
N ALA A 290 -2.15 2.14 -22.81
CA ALA A 290 -3.50 2.11 -23.41
C ALA A 290 -4.51 1.34 -22.53
N MET A 291 -4.11 0.20 -21.96
CA MET A 291 -4.95 -0.52 -21.01
C MET A 291 -5.30 0.31 -19.77
N ALA A 292 -4.35 1.08 -19.25
CA ALA A 292 -4.55 1.89 -18.03
C ALA A 292 -5.35 3.17 -18.28
N ALA A 293 -5.26 3.74 -19.49
CA ALA A 293 -5.80 5.07 -19.83
C ALA A 293 -7.29 5.28 -19.47
N PRO A 294 -8.21 4.30 -19.62
CA PRO A 294 -9.59 4.49 -19.21
C PRO A 294 -9.75 4.86 -17.73
N ALA A 295 -8.89 4.35 -16.83
CA ALA A 295 -8.99 4.65 -15.40
C ALA A 295 -8.77 6.15 -15.08
N ASP A 296 -8.08 6.88 -15.95
CA ASP A 296 -7.78 8.31 -15.79
C ASP A 296 -8.88 9.23 -16.35
N LEU A 297 -9.89 8.68 -17.04
CA LEU A 297 -11.03 9.46 -17.53
C LEU A 297 -11.78 10.08 -16.35
N ALA A 298 -12.19 11.34 -16.49
CA ALA A 298 -12.84 12.10 -15.41
C ALA A 298 -14.08 11.40 -14.83
N GLU A 299 -14.86 10.73 -15.68
CA GLU A 299 -16.05 9.96 -15.28
C GLU A 299 -15.74 8.64 -14.55
N PHE A 300 -14.51 8.13 -14.68
CA PHE A 300 -14.08 6.84 -14.12
C PHE A 300 -13.17 6.99 -12.90
N LYS A 301 -12.65 8.20 -12.66
CA LYS A 301 -11.77 8.51 -11.55
C LYS A 301 -12.40 8.11 -10.20
N GLY A 302 -11.67 7.32 -9.42
CA GLY A 302 -12.11 6.83 -8.11
C GLY A 302 -13.07 5.63 -8.15
N ASN A 303 -13.44 5.13 -9.33
CA ASN A 303 -14.33 3.98 -9.49
C ASN A 303 -13.78 2.90 -10.44
N VAL A 304 -12.94 3.27 -11.41
CA VAL A 304 -12.15 2.35 -12.23
C VAL A 304 -10.69 2.40 -11.77
N THR A 305 -10.05 1.25 -11.60
CA THR A 305 -8.65 1.14 -11.15
C THR A 305 -7.85 0.27 -12.11
N ALA A 306 -6.65 0.73 -12.49
CA ALA A 306 -5.68 -0.08 -13.22
C ALA A 306 -4.72 -0.82 -12.25
N VAL A 307 -4.64 -2.14 -12.36
CA VAL A 307 -3.69 -2.98 -11.60
C VAL A 307 -2.57 -3.44 -12.52
N TRP A 308 -1.37 -2.92 -12.26
CA TRP A 308 -0.15 -3.19 -13.03
C TRP A 308 0.43 -4.55 -12.68
N THR A 309 0.03 -5.59 -13.42
CA THR A 309 0.41 -6.98 -13.08
C THR A 309 1.87 -7.32 -13.38
N GLU A 310 2.59 -6.45 -14.12
CA GLU A 310 4.04 -6.58 -14.34
C GLU A 310 4.85 -6.61 -13.03
N LYS A 311 4.32 -5.98 -11.97
CA LYS A 311 4.96 -5.91 -10.65
C LYS A 311 5.08 -7.27 -9.98
N TYR A 312 4.24 -8.23 -10.36
CA TYR A 312 4.21 -9.58 -9.80
C TYR A 312 4.99 -10.59 -10.64
N TRP A 313 5.68 -10.15 -11.70
CA TRP A 313 6.42 -11.02 -12.58
C TRP A 313 7.62 -11.65 -11.88
N ASP A 314 7.77 -12.97 -12.01
CA ASP A 314 8.92 -13.69 -11.45
C ASP A 314 10.10 -13.67 -12.43
N LEU A 315 10.99 -12.69 -12.24
CA LEU A 315 12.17 -12.51 -13.09
C LEU A 315 13.14 -13.69 -12.99
N GLN A 316 13.27 -14.32 -11.82
CA GLN A 316 14.13 -15.49 -11.65
C GLN A 316 13.58 -16.66 -12.45
N LEU A 317 12.30 -16.98 -12.30
CA LEU A 317 11.67 -18.05 -13.05
C LEU A 317 11.70 -17.79 -14.56
N SER A 318 11.53 -16.53 -14.97
CA SER A 318 11.64 -16.12 -16.38
C SER A 318 13.04 -16.37 -16.94
N GLU A 319 14.08 -15.99 -16.19
CA GLU A 319 15.49 -16.21 -16.55
C GLU A 319 15.81 -17.70 -16.69
N LEU A 320 15.39 -18.50 -15.72
CA LEU A 320 15.58 -19.95 -15.74
C LEU A 320 14.82 -20.59 -16.90
N SER A 321 13.60 -20.14 -17.16
CA SER A 321 12.76 -20.60 -18.27
C SER A 321 13.43 -20.31 -19.62
N TYR A 322 14.08 -19.16 -19.74
CA TYR A 322 14.86 -18.79 -20.90
C TYR A 322 16.09 -19.69 -21.06
N ARG A 323 16.88 -19.91 -19.99
CA ARG A 323 18.02 -20.85 -20.00
C ARG A 323 17.61 -22.28 -20.37
N TRP A 324 16.42 -22.72 -19.97
CA TRP A 324 15.88 -24.04 -20.34
C TRP A 324 15.70 -24.21 -21.85
N GLY A 325 15.61 -23.10 -22.60
CA GLY A 325 15.67 -23.10 -24.06
C GLY A 325 16.94 -23.73 -24.61
N LYS A 326 18.08 -23.61 -23.92
CA LYS A 326 19.36 -24.25 -24.29
C LYS A 326 19.28 -25.77 -24.16
N ILE A 327 18.69 -26.27 -23.08
CA ILE A 327 18.45 -27.71 -22.87
C ILE A 327 17.51 -28.25 -23.96
N SER A 328 16.45 -27.51 -24.26
CA SER A 328 15.51 -27.86 -25.33
C SER A 328 16.18 -27.92 -26.70
N ALA A 329 17.10 -26.99 -27.00
CA ALA A 329 17.88 -26.99 -28.23
C ALA A 329 18.87 -28.15 -28.30
N LYS A 330 19.59 -28.43 -27.20
CA LYS A 330 20.49 -29.58 -27.09
C LYS A 330 19.74 -30.89 -27.29
N ASN A 331 18.58 -31.06 -26.64
CA ASN A 331 17.74 -32.25 -26.79
C ASN A 331 17.28 -32.44 -28.25
N ARG A 332 16.89 -31.36 -28.95
CA ARG A 332 16.56 -31.45 -30.39
C ARG A 332 17.76 -31.90 -31.23
N SER A 333 18.94 -31.35 -30.97
CA SER A 333 20.17 -31.73 -31.67
C SER A 333 20.54 -33.20 -31.43
N LEU A 334 20.49 -33.66 -30.17
CA LEU A 334 20.76 -35.07 -29.81
C LEU A 334 19.76 -36.04 -30.45
N ASN A 335 18.48 -35.65 -30.56
CA ASN A 335 17.46 -36.48 -31.20
C ASN A 335 17.60 -36.57 -32.74
N GLN A 336 18.29 -35.62 -33.37
CA GLN A 336 18.60 -35.68 -34.80
C GLN A 336 19.79 -36.59 -35.09
N ASP A 337 20.65 -36.86 -34.10
CA ASP A 337 21.78 -37.76 -34.24
C ASP A 337 21.35 -39.22 -34.15
N LYS A 338 21.28 -39.88 -35.32
CA LYS A 338 20.88 -41.29 -35.44
C LYS A 338 21.96 -42.28 -34.95
N SER A 339 23.18 -41.82 -34.66
CA SER A 339 24.26 -42.68 -34.17
C SER A 339 24.16 -42.98 -32.67
N LEU A 340 23.46 -42.13 -31.91
CA LEU A 340 23.29 -42.28 -30.46
C LEU A 340 22.09 -43.15 -30.11
N SER A 341 22.27 -44.07 -29.16
CA SER A 341 21.19 -44.80 -28.50
C SER A 341 20.35 -43.88 -27.58
N ALA A 342 19.18 -44.34 -27.15
CA ALA A 342 18.31 -43.60 -26.25
C ALA A 342 18.99 -43.30 -24.90
N ASP A 343 19.74 -44.26 -24.35
CA ASP A 343 20.44 -44.11 -23.08
C ASP A 343 21.62 -43.13 -23.18
N GLU A 344 22.37 -43.16 -24.28
CA GLU A 344 23.44 -42.20 -24.54
C GLU A 344 22.91 -40.77 -24.70
N ARG A 345 21.79 -40.59 -25.43
CA ARG A 345 21.13 -39.28 -25.56
C ARG A 345 20.67 -38.76 -24.20
N LYS A 346 20.06 -39.63 -23.39
CA LYS A 346 19.61 -39.27 -22.04
C LYS A 346 20.80 -38.84 -21.17
N LYS A 347 21.87 -39.63 -21.14
CA LYS A 347 23.08 -39.32 -20.36
C LYS A 347 23.70 -37.98 -20.78
N LEU A 348 23.89 -37.74 -22.09
CA LEU A 348 24.44 -36.49 -22.61
C LEU A 348 23.55 -35.28 -22.29
N LEU A 349 22.24 -35.47 -22.28
CA LEU A 349 21.30 -34.41 -21.90
C LEU A 349 21.32 -34.14 -20.39
N ASP A 350 21.39 -35.18 -19.56
CA ASP A 350 21.49 -35.07 -18.10
C ASP A 350 22.80 -34.37 -17.70
N ASP A 351 23.93 -34.80 -18.28
CA ASP A 351 25.26 -34.20 -18.05
C ASP A 351 25.24 -32.71 -18.44
N TYR A 352 24.71 -32.37 -19.64
CA TYR A 352 24.57 -30.97 -20.07
C TYR A 352 23.60 -30.16 -19.20
N THR A 353 22.54 -30.79 -18.67
CA THR A 353 21.60 -30.13 -17.76
C THR A 353 22.27 -29.79 -16.45
N ALA A 354 23.08 -30.69 -15.90
CA ALA A 354 23.86 -30.47 -14.67
C ALA A 354 24.97 -29.42 -14.85
N GLU A 355 25.50 -29.24 -16.07
CA GLU A 355 26.42 -28.14 -16.40
C GLU A 355 25.72 -26.78 -16.41
N VAL A 356 24.46 -26.74 -16.85
CA VAL A 356 23.72 -25.48 -17.04
C VAL A 356 22.93 -25.06 -15.81
N PHE A 357 22.49 -26.01 -14.98
CA PHE A 357 21.62 -25.75 -13.82
C PHE A 357 22.11 -26.42 -12.55
N THR A 358 21.93 -25.71 -11.44
CA THR A 358 22.01 -26.30 -10.10
C THR A 358 20.73 -27.07 -9.77
N PRO A 359 20.77 -28.02 -8.80
CA PRO A 359 19.57 -28.71 -8.32
C PRO A 359 18.47 -27.78 -7.81
N GLU A 360 18.84 -26.69 -7.14
CA GLU A 360 17.89 -25.69 -6.62
C GLU A 360 17.18 -24.94 -7.76
N GLU A 361 17.91 -24.55 -8.81
CA GLU A 361 17.31 -23.91 -9.99
C GLU A 361 16.38 -24.85 -10.77
N LEU A 362 16.74 -26.14 -10.87
CA LEU A 362 15.86 -27.15 -11.46
C LEU A 362 14.58 -27.30 -10.65
N LYS A 363 14.69 -27.28 -9.31
CA LYS A 363 13.53 -27.32 -8.43
C LYS A 363 12.61 -26.13 -8.68
N ILE A 364 13.16 -24.91 -8.72
CA ILE A 364 12.39 -23.69 -9.05
C ILE A 364 11.69 -23.81 -10.41
N LEU A 365 12.35 -24.35 -11.43
CA LEU A 365 11.74 -24.54 -12.75
C LEU A 365 10.58 -25.55 -12.72
N GLU A 366 10.80 -26.69 -12.05
CA GLU A 366 9.82 -27.74 -11.91
C GLU A 366 8.59 -27.25 -11.16
N THR A 367 8.77 -26.59 -10.03
CA THR A 367 7.69 -26.11 -9.16
C THR A 367 7.17 -24.73 -9.56
N GLY A 368 7.86 -23.97 -10.40
CA GLY A 368 7.50 -22.58 -10.71
C GLY A 368 6.68 -22.44 -11.99
N LYS A 369 6.87 -23.33 -12.96
CA LYS A 369 6.36 -23.16 -14.33
C LYS A 369 5.45 -24.30 -14.77
N SER A 370 4.27 -23.96 -15.29
CA SER A 370 3.38 -24.91 -15.97
C SER A 370 2.89 -24.48 -17.35
N ASN A 371 3.30 -23.29 -17.83
CA ASN A 371 2.91 -22.79 -19.13
C ASN A 371 3.96 -21.82 -19.72
N ALA A 372 3.66 -21.24 -20.89
CA ALA A 372 4.49 -20.25 -21.54
C ALA A 372 4.30 -18.84 -20.94
N GLU A 373 5.18 -17.91 -21.31
CA GLU A 373 5.22 -16.54 -20.78
C GLU A 373 3.92 -15.75 -21.02
N PHE A 374 3.26 -15.94 -22.16
CA PHE A 374 1.98 -15.29 -22.46
C PHE A 374 0.85 -15.71 -21.51
N HIS A 375 1.06 -16.80 -20.75
CA HIS A 375 0.20 -17.27 -19.67
C HIS A 375 0.83 -17.09 -18.28
N TYR A 376 1.68 -16.07 -18.10
CA TYR A 376 2.41 -15.81 -16.85
C TYR A 376 3.17 -17.04 -16.35
N LEU A 377 3.81 -17.77 -17.29
CA LEU A 377 4.56 -19.00 -17.04
C LEU A 377 3.71 -20.15 -16.46
N GLY A 378 2.38 -19.99 -16.39
CA GLY A 378 1.52 -20.86 -15.59
C GLY A 378 1.94 -20.88 -14.11
N SER A 379 2.50 -19.79 -13.60
CA SER A 379 3.06 -19.77 -12.25
C SER A 379 1.99 -19.44 -11.21
N GLY A 380 1.82 -20.33 -10.24
CA GLY A 380 0.99 -20.10 -9.06
C GLY A 380 1.45 -18.86 -8.28
N LYS A 381 2.76 -18.60 -8.20
CA LYS A 381 3.32 -17.43 -7.49
C LYS A 381 2.93 -16.11 -8.13
N ILE A 382 2.94 -16.04 -9.45
CA ILE A 382 2.53 -14.82 -10.17
C ILE A 382 1.02 -14.66 -10.07
N MET A 383 0.25 -15.72 -10.37
CA MET A 383 -1.21 -15.65 -10.40
C MET A 383 -1.83 -15.40 -9.03
N ALA A 384 -1.24 -15.97 -7.96
CA ALA A 384 -1.69 -15.80 -6.60
C ALA A 384 -1.66 -14.31 -6.19
N GLN A 385 -0.55 -13.63 -6.48
CA GLN A 385 -0.39 -12.21 -6.22
C GLN A 385 -1.34 -11.35 -7.06
N ILE A 386 -1.56 -11.68 -8.34
CA ILE A 386 -2.52 -10.97 -9.20
C ILE A 386 -3.94 -11.07 -8.63
N GLY A 387 -4.39 -12.26 -8.23
CA GLY A 387 -5.71 -12.45 -7.63
C GLY A 387 -5.90 -11.63 -6.35
N LYS A 388 -4.89 -11.64 -5.46
CA LYS A 388 -4.85 -10.81 -4.25
C LYS A 388 -4.94 -9.31 -4.61
N ALA A 389 -4.14 -8.85 -5.57
CA ALA A 389 -4.12 -7.46 -5.99
C ALA A 389 -5.46 -6.99 -6.58
N PHE A 390 -6.15 -7.85 -7.33
CA PHE A 390 -7.50 -7.54 -7.82
C PHE A 390 -8.52 -7.40 -6.69
N ALA A 391 -8.42 -8.23 -5.64
CA ALA A 391 -9.28 -8.13 -4.47
C ALA A 391 -9.03 -6.81 -3.72
N GLU A 392 -7.76 -6.50 -3.44
CA GLU A 392 -7.34 -5.23 -2.83
C GLU A 392 -7.80 -4.03 -3.67
N ALA A 393 -7.73 -4.14 -5.00
CA ALA A 393 -8.12 -3.12 -5.97
C ALA A 393 -9.64 -2.80 -6.01
N LEU A 394 -10.49 -3.66 -5.44
CA LEU A 394 -11.93 -3.39 -5.34
C LEU A 394 -12.35 -2.82 -3.98
N VAL A 395 -11.53 -2.97 -2.93
CA VAL A 395 -11.92 -2.60 -1.56
C VAL A 395 -11.15 -1.41 -0.98
N GLU A 396 -9.92 -1.14 -1.44
CA GLU A 396 -9.17 0.03 -0.98
C GLU A 396 -9.62 1.33 -1.69
N PRO A 397 -9.57 2.50 -1.03
CA PRO A 397 -9.78 3.79 -1.70
C PRO A 397 -8.68 4.06 -2.75
N ALA A 398 -9.02 4.64 -3.90
CA ALA A 398 -8.07 5.02 -4.94
C ALA A 398 -6.94 5.95 -4.43
N THR A 399 -7.23 6.79 -3.43
CA THR A 399 -6.27 7.70 -2.78
C THR A 399 -5.17 6.96 -2.02
N THR A 400 -5.42 5.78 -1.47
CA THR A 400 -4.44 4.97 -0.74
C THR A 400 -3.42 4.34 -1.71
N ARG A 401 -3.83 4.06 -2.95
CA ARG A 401 -3.02 3.35 -3.96
C ARG A 401 -2.06 4.27 -4.72
N GLU A 402 -2.48 5.48 -5.08
CA GLU A 402 -1.60 6.48 -5.72
C GLU A 402 -0.49 6.98 -4.77
N THR A 403 -0.74 6.92 -3.46
CA THR A 403 0.12 7.53 -2.45
C THR A 403 1.09 6.55 -1.78
N GLY A 404 0.96 5.24 -2.06
CA GLY A 404 1.80 4.21 -1.44
C GLY A 404 1.57 4.08 0.07
N ILE A 405 0.34 4.29 0.53
CA ILE A 405 0.00 4.27 1.96
C ILE A 405 -0.39 2.87 2.39
N THR A 406 0.23 2.39 3.47
CA THR A 406 -0.22 1.22 4.22
C THR A 406 -1.19 1.69 5.31
N LEU A 407 -2.47 1.31 5.23
CA LEU A 407 -3.49 1.75 6.18
C LEU A 407 -3.26 1.19 7.58
N SER A 408 -3.63 1.99 8.59
CA SER A 408 -3.74 1.48 9.96
C SER A 408 -4.90 0.49 10.06
N LYS A 409 -4.60 -0.70 10.58
CA LYS A 409 -5.61 -1.70 10.95
C LYS A 409 -6.12 -1.50 12.37
N GLU A 410 -5.42 -0.70 13.16
CA GLU A 410 -5.77 -0.35 14.53
C GLU A 410 -6.58 0.95 14.55
N ASP A 411 -7.61 0.97 15.38
CA ASP A 411 -8.45 2.16 15.59
C ASP A 411 -7.81 3.08 16.63
N PHE A 412 -7.22 4.16 16.15
CA PHE A 412 -6.58 5.18 16.98
C PHE A 412 -7.46 6.44 16.98
N ALA A 413 -8.51 6.40 17.78
CA ALA A 413 -9.45 7.52 17.91
C ALA A 413 -8.72 8.77 18.42
N PRO A 414 -8.76 9.91 17.68
CA PRO A 414 -8.07 11.11 18.10
C PRO A 414 -8.74 11.71 19.34
N ILE A 415 -7.94 12.31 20.22
CA ILE A 415 -8.48 13.16 21.28
C ILE A 415 -8.75 14.55 20.70
N THR A 416 -9.91 15.13 21.01
CA THR A 416 -10.28 16.48 20.58
C THR A 416 -10.73 17.30 21.78
N GLU A 417 -10.13 18.49 21.93
CA GLU A 417 -10.41 19.47 23.00
C GLU A 417 -10.50 18.86 24.42
N PRO A 418 -9.47 18.13 24.89
CA PRO A 418 -9.44 17.62 26.25
C PRO A 418 -9.34 18.79 27.25
N PRO A 419 -10.04 18.73 28.39
CA PRO A 419 -9.99 19.79 29.38
C PRO A 419 -8.62 19.87 30.04
N CYS A 420 -8.26 21.06 30.50
CA CYS A 420 -6.91 21.39 30.92
C CYS A 420 -6.82 21.71 32.42
N SER A 421 -5.66 21.45 33.02
CA SER A 421 -5.34 21.70 34.42
C SER A 421 -3.86 22.07 34.60
N TYR A 422 -3.50 22.63 35.75
CA TYR A 422 -2.09 22.90 36.05
C TYR A 422 -1.30 21.61 36.28
N CYS A 423 -0.09 21.56 35.72
CA CYS A 423 0.80 20.41 35.84
C CYS A 423 1.15 20.09 37.29
N SER A 424 1.37 21.11 38.13
CA SER A 424 1.62 20.96 39.57
C SER A 424 0.50 20.18 40.27
N THR A 425 -0.76 20.42 39.91
CA THR A 425 -1.91 19.71 40.46
C THR A 425 -1.89 18.23 40.11
N GLN A 426 -1.60 17.87 38.85
CA GLN A 426 -1.55 16.47 38.41
C GLN A 426 -0.36 15.73 39.01
N HIS A 427 0.78 16.41 39.18
CA HIS A 427 1.96 15.86 39.83
C HIS A 427 1.73 15.55 41.31
N VAL A 428 1.10 16.46 42.08
CA VAL A 428 0.76 16.24 43.50
C VAL A 428 -0.15 15.03 43.69
N LYS A 429 -1.04 14.75 42.72
CA LYS A 429 -1.90 13.56 42.72
C LYS A 429 -1.17 12.27 42.34
N SER A 430 0.13 12.33 42.01
CA SER A 430 0.96 11.21 41.53
C SER A 430 0.42 10.51 40.26
N LEU A 431 -0.38 11.21 39.45
CA LEU A 431 -0.96 10.67 38.22
C LEU A 431 0.04 10.66 37.05
N ILE A 432 1.08 11.51 37.13
CA ILE A 432 2.18 11.60 36.17
C ILE A 432 3.48 11.32 36.93
N LEU A 433 4.25 10.35 36.46
CA LEU A 433 5.50 9.94 37.08
C LEU A 433 6.63 10.91 36.72
N PRO A 434 7.64 11.09 37.60
CA PRO A 434 8.76 12.00 37.34
C PRO A 434 9.47 11.79 35.99
N ASN A 435 9.60 10.52 35.56
CA ASN A 435 10.31 10.14 34.34
C ASN A 435 9.36 9.89 33.15
N ASP A 436 8.09 10.30 33.25
CA ASP A 436 7.18 10.21 32.11
C ASP A 436 7.68 11.10 30.98
N ARG A 437 7.78 10.53 29.78
CA ARG A 437 8.09 11.29 28.57
C ARG A 437 6.96 12.26 28.27
N VAL A 438 7.33 13.52 28.15
CA VAL A 438 6.42 14.61 27.80
C VAL A 438 6.94 15.34 26.59
N ILE A 439 6.01 15.80 25.80
CA ILE A 439 6.23 16.77 24.74
C ILE A 439 5.80 18.12 25.32
N ALA A 440 6.74 19.06 25.28
CA ALA A 440 6.64 20.36 25.93
C ALA A 440 6.90 21.49 24.94
N TRP A 441 6.24 22.62 25.13
CA TRP A 441 6.37 23.80 24.28
C TRP A 441 6.25 25.08 25.11
N LEU A 442 6.87 26.15 24.63
CA LEU A 442 6.75 27.46 25.26
C LEU A 442 5.45 28.15 24.84
N ARG A 443 4.83 28.86 25.79
CA ARG A 443 3.57 29.58 25.60
C ARG A 443 3.68 30.98 26.18
N ALA A 444 4.12 31.95 25.36
CA ALA A 444 4.10 33.40 25.64
C ALA A 444 4.01 33.78 27.14
N ALA A 445 2.93 34.46 27.57
CA ALA A 445 2.73 34.97 28.94
C ALA A 445 2.37 33.91 30.00
N HIS A 446 2.26 32.63 29.64
CA HIS A 446 1.79 31.55 30.52
C HIS A 446 2.72 30.34 30.44
N ASN A 447 3.89 30.42 31.08
CA ASN A 447 4.77 29.36 31.61
C ASN A 447 4.81 27.97 30.89
N GLY A 448 4.60 27.88 29.58
CA GLY A 448 4.71 26.66 28.79
C GLY A 448 3.60 25.62 28.99
N GLY A 449 3.48 24.69 28.05
CA GLY A 449 2.60 23.52 28.13
C GLY A 449 3.41 22.24 28.07
N ALA A 450 2.90 21.18 28.68
CA ALA A 450 3.46 19.84 28.57
C ALA A 450 2.37 18.79 28.67
N PHE A 451 2.46 17.71 27.89
CA PHE A 451 1.57 16.55 28.03
C PHE A 451 2.35 15.24 28.07
N PRO A 452 2.02 14.34 29.01
CA PRO A 452 2.58 12.99 29.06
C PRO A 452 2.13 12.14 27.88
N ILE A 453 3.10 11.60 27.14
CA ILE A 453 2.85 10.84 25.92
C ILE A 453 2.00 9.60 26.22
N ARG A 454 2.29 8.86 27.31
CA ARG A 454 1.56 7.62 27.66
C ARG A 454 0.07 7.83 27.96
N HIS A 455 -0.34 9.04 28.33
CA HIS A 455 -1.72 9.35 28.69
C HIS A 455 -2.54 9.89 27.50
N PHE A 456 -1.91 10.70 26.65
CA PHE A 456 -2.65 11.47 25.64
C PHE A 456 -2.29 11.14 24.19
N LEU A 457 -1.16 10.48 23.95
CA LEU A 457 -0.68 10.21 22.59
C LEU A 457 -0.46 8.73 22.31
N SER A 458 -0.04 7.93 23.29
CA SER A 458 0.39 6.56 23.02
C SER A 458 -0.74 5.68 22.51
N GLY A 459 -1.96 5.87 23.03
CA GLY A 459 -3.18 5.37 22.40
C GLY A 459 -3.55 6.24 21.20
N PRO A 460 -4.08 7.47 21.38
CA PRO A 460 -4.76 8.23 20.31
C PRO A 460 -3.93 8.58 19.07
N ARG A 461 -2.61 8.68 19.18
CA ARG A 461 -1.64 9.20 18.19
C ARG A 461 -1.83 10.66 17.77
N VAL A 462 -3.05 11.18 17.82
CA VAL A 462 -3.43 12.52 17.39
C VAL A 462 -4.22 13.23 18.50
N VAL A 463 -3.80 14.45 18.82
CA VAL A 463 -4.56 15.38 19.68
C VAL A 463 -4.89 16.63 18.88
N ASN A 464 -6.18 16.89 18.68
CA ASN A 464 -6.74 18.10 18.07
C ASN A 464 -7.16 19.07 19.19
N ASP A 465 -6.32 20.05 19.52
CA ASP A 465 -6.59 20.93 20.66
C ASP A 465 -6.43 22.42 20.33
N THR A 466 -7.08 23.23 21.16
CA THR A 466 -6.98 24.69 21.19
C THR A 466 -5.55 25.20 21.38
N TYR A 467 -4.66 24.45 22.04
CA TYR A 467 -3.25 24.83 22.22
C TYR A 467 -2.33 24.40 21.08
N GLY A 468 -2.73 23.41 20.29
CA GLY A 468 -1.92 22.86 19.22
C GLY A 468 -2.48 21.57 18.68
N LEU A 469 -1.95 21.20 17.52
CA LEU A 469 -2.20 19.92 16.87
C LEU A 469 -0.95 19.05 17.06
N PHE A 470 -1.12 17.88 17.67
CA PHE A 470 0.01 17.02 18.04
C PHE A 470 -0.11 15.64 17.42
N PHE A 471 0.98 15.18 16.77
CA PHE A 471 1.08 13.87 16.15
C PHE A 471 2.21 13.08 16.79
N TYR A 472 1.91 11.87 17.25
CA TYR A 472 2.88 10.96 17.82
C TYR A 472 3.05 9.72 16.95
N ASP A 473 4.24 9.59 16.39
CA ASP A 473 4.67 8.41 15.67
C ASP A 473 5.74 7.68 16.51
N PRO A 474 5.37 6.60 17.22
CA PRO A 474 6.34 5.81 17.99
C PRO A 474 7.33 5.09 17.08
N ASP A 475 6.91 4.74 15.86
CA ASP A 475 7.69 3.99 14.88
C ASP A 475 8.81 4.90 14.37
N GLY A 476 8.41 6.12 13.96
CA GLY A 476 9.30 7.20 13.55
C GLY A 476 10.07 7.83 14.71
N GLY A 477 9.73 7.49 15.95
CA GLY A 477 10.40 7.98 17.16
C GLY A 477 10.24 9.48 17.41
N TYR A 478 9.11 10.07 17.01
CA TYR A 478 8.91 11.52 17.08
C TYR A 478 7.54 11.93 17.63
N VAL A 479 7.51 13.14 18.20
CA VAL A 479 6.27 13.88 18.41
C VAL A 479 6.38 15.20 17.65
N ALA A 480 5.42 15.48 16.77
CA ALA A 480 5.33 16.74 16.04
C ALA A 480 4.22 17.61 16.63
N ALA A 481 4.51 18.89 16.83
CA ALA A 481 3.56 19.89 17.29
C ALA A 481 3.35 20.97 16.22
N PHE A 482 2.09 21.31 15.94
CA PHE A 482 1.68 22.31 14.97
C PHE A 482 0.68 23.30 15.57
N LYS A 483 0.54 24.48 14.96
CA LYS A 483 -0.48 25.45 15.34
C LYS A 483 -1.87 24.80 15.32
N LYS A 484 -2.73 25.30 16.21
CA LYS A 484 -4.08 24.76 16.40
C LYS A 484 -4.82 24.60 15.08
N ASP A 485 -5.36 23.41 14.89
CA ASP A 485 -6.29 23.05 13.82
C ASP A 485 -7.05 21.79 14.27
N TYR A 486 -8.10 21.42 13.55
CA TYR A 486 -9.06 20.39 13.98
C TYR A 486 -9.43 19.41 12.88
N GLY A 487 -9.82 18.21 13.31
CA GLY A 487 -10.37 17.17 12.45
C GLY A 487 -9.32 16.31 11.78
N TYR A 488 -8.18 16.11 12.44
CA TYR A 488 -7.14 15.20 12.00
C TYR A 488 -7.28 13.86 12.72
N LYS A 489 -7.01 12.79 11.98
CA LYS A 489 -6.92 11.42 12.48
C LYS A 489 -5.78 10.68 11.82
N LEU A 490 -5.25 9.65 12.47
CA LEU A 490 -4.32 8.73 11.83
C LEU A 490 -5.00 8.06 10.63
N HIS A 491 -4.25 7.93 9.53
CA HIS A 491 -4.70 7.27 8.30
C HIS A 491 -3.88 6.00 7.99
N GLY A 492 -2.57 6.05 8.21
CA GLY A 492 -1.68 4.93 7.90
C GLY A 492 -0.22 5.37 7.92
N TRP A 493 0.62 4.68 7.15
CA TRP A 493 2.04 4.99 6.98
C TRP A 493 2.44 5.06 5.52
N ARG A 494 3.41 5.91 5.22
CA ARG A 494 4.05 6.04 3.91
C ARG A 494 5.55 6.15 4.12
N ASN A 495 6.34 5.24 3.54
CA ASN A 495 7.78 5.15 3.77
C ASN A 495 8.15 5.02 5.27
N GLY A 496 7.29 4.37 6.06
CA GLY A 496 7.45 4.23 7.51
C GLY A 496 7.10 5.47 8.32
N VAL A 497 6.66 6.57 7.69
CA VAL A 497 6.23 7.81 8.36
C VAL A 497 4.72 7.84 8.51
N MET A 498 4.24 8.15 9.71
CA MET A 498 2.82 8.35 9.99
C MET A 498 2.17 9.33 9.01
N VAL A 499 1.03 8.94 8.45
CA VAL A 499 0.14 9.77 7.63
C VAL A 499 -1.11 10.09 8.42
N VAL A 500 -1.47 11.37 8.43
CA VAL A 500 -2.74 11.84 8.99
C VAL A 500 -3.68 12.33 7.90
N GLN A 501 -4.97 12.09 8.08
CA GLN A 501 -6.03 12.60 7.20
C GLN A 501 -6.76 13.74 7.91
N GLY A 502 -6.85 14.89 7.24
CA GLY A 502 -7.66 16.02 7.66
C GLY A 502 -9.14 15.85 7.30
N ARG A 503 -10.00 16.72 7.87
CA ARG A 503 -11.47 16.69 7.69
C ARG A 503 -11.95 16.80 6.24
N ASP A 504 -11.15 17.42 5.37
CA ASP A 504 -11.42 17.61 3.94
C ASP A 504 -10.89 16.46 3.07
N GLY A 505 -10.33 15.41 3.71
CA GLY A 505 -9.72 14.27 3.04
C GLY A 505 -8.25 14.50 2.63
N THR A 506 -7.66 15.67 2.90
CA THR A 506 -6.23 15.92 2.63
C THR A 506 -5.36 14.98 3.46
N LEU A 507 -4.32 14.42 2.85
CA LEU A 507 -3.34 13.54 3.49
C LEU A 507 -2.03 14.29 3.73
N TRP A 508 -1.55 14.23 4.96
CA TRP A 508 -0.41 14.98 5.46
C TRP A 508 0.65 14.05 6.02
N SER A 509 1.92 14.39 5.81
CA SER A 509 3.02 13.77 6.53
C SER A 509 2.95 14.19 8.00
N GLY A 510 2.85 13.22 8.92
CA GLY A 510 2.84 13.46 10.35
C GLY A 510 4.16 14.06 10.87
N LEU A 511 5.28 13.81 10.17
CA LEU A 511 6.59 14.34 10.54
C LEU A 511 6.75 15.80 10.14
N THR A 512 6.49 16.10 8.85
CA THR A 512 6.78 17.43 8.26
C THR A 512 5.60 18.38 8.28
N GLY A 513 4.38 17.86 8.43
CA GLY A 513 3.15 18.60 8.27
C GLY A 513 2.88 19.03 6.83
N LYS A 514 3.58 18.48 5.82
CA LYS A 514 3.33 18.79 4.40
C LYS A 514 2.16 17.96 3.86
N ALA A 515 1.23 18.62 3.18
CA ALA A 515 0.14 17.97 2.44
C ALA A 515 0.67 17.40 1.13
N PHE A 516 0.57 16.09 0.93
CA PHE A 516 1.08 15.43 -0.27
C PHE A 516 -0.03 14.93 -1.21
N ALA A 517 -1.26 14.82 -0.72
CA ALA A 517 -2.44 14.45 -1.51
C ALA A 517 -3.72 15.10 -0.97
N GLY A 518 -4.72 15.27 -1.84
CA GLY A 518 -6.01 15.88 -1.51
C GLY A 518 -6.06 17.40 -1.73
N PRO A 519 -7.16 18.05 -1.31
CA PRO A 519 -7.47 19.45 -1.63
C PRO A 519 -6.39 20.47 -1.28
N GLN A 520 -5.62 20.23 -0.22
CA GLN A 520 -4.57 21.16 0.21
C GLN A 520 -3.15 20.72 -0.19
N LYS A 521 -3.00 19.81 -1.17
CA LYS A 521 -1.68 19.36 -1.63
C LYS A 521 -0.74 20.55 -1.92
N GLY A 522 0.47 20.48 -1.37
CA GLY A 522 1.50 21.53 -1.51
C GLY A 522 1.53 22.55 -0.37
N THR A 523 0.54 22.56 0.53
CA THR A 523 0.59 23.38 1.75
C THR A 523 1.35 22.66 2.87
N GLN A 524 1.64 23.38 3.95
CA GLN A 524 2.33 22.84 5.13
C GLN A 524 1.74 23.43 6.41
N LEU A 525 1.50 22.56 7.40
CA LEU A 525 1.13 22.95 8.75
C LEU A 525 2.26 23.74 9.43
N GLU A 526 1.91 24.77 10.18
CA GLU A 526 2.90 25.60 10.87
C GLU A 526 3.37 24.93 12.16
N ARG A 527 4.64 24.47 12.19
CA ARG A 527 5.25 23.82 13.36
C ARG A 527 5.35 24.77 14.56
N ILE A 528 5.03 24.28 15.76
CA ILE A 528 5.29 24.95 17.04
C ILE A 528 6.65 24.48 17.58
N PRO A 529 7.50 25.41 18.06
CA PRO A 529 8.70 25.06 18.83
C PRO A 529 8.36 24.20 20.04
N SER A 530 8.89 22.98 20.04
CA SER A 530 8.61 21.99 21.08
C SER A 530 9.79 21.05 21.25
N LEU A 531 9.89 20.43 22.42
CA LEU A 531 10.90 19.42 22.72
C LEU A 531 10.26 18.23 23.45
N VAL A 532 10.88 17.07 23.35
CA VAL A 532 10.52 15.90 24.16
C VAL A 532 11.53 15.77 25.30
N THR A 533 11.05 15.70 26.53
CA THR A 533 11.85 15.56 27.75
C THR A 533 11.10 14.72 28.78
N ASP A 534 11.61 14.71 30.01
CA ASP A 534 10.95 14.08 31.15
C ASP A 534 10.12 15.10 31.93
N TRP A 535 9.00 14.65 32.46
CA TRP A 535 8.06 15.48 33.22
C TRP A 535 8.72 16.30 34.32
N ASN A 536 9.55 15.65 35.16
CA ASN A 536 10.19 16.31 36.29
C ASN A 536 11.18 17.38 35.82
N TYR A 537 11.94 17.11 34.75
CA TYR A 537 12.86 18.09 34.20
C TYR A 537 12.13 19.34 33.72
N TRP A 538 11.01 19.16 33.00
CA TRP A 538 10.20 20.28 32.54
C TRP A 538 9.63 21.10 33.70
N LEU A 539 9.13 20.45 34.75
CA LEU A 539 8.57 21.14 35.92
C LEU A 539 9.60 21.92 36.73
N MET A 540 10.86 21.49 36.75
CA MET A 540 11.94 22.26 37.37
C MET A 540 12.13 23.63 36.70
N LEU A 541 11.85 23.72 35.41
CA LEU A 541 11.98 24.95 34.61
C LEU A 541 10.66 25.74 34.55
N HIS A 542 9.54 25.04 34.54
CA HIS A 542 8.21 25.57 34.30
C HIS A 542 7.16 24.99 35.27
N PRO A 543 7.22 25.34 36.57
CA PRO A 543 6.36 24.74 37.60
C PRO A 543 4.86 25.04 37.44
N GLU A 544 4.53 26.11 36.72
CA GLU A 544 3.15 26.54 36.44
C GLU A 544 2.65 26.12 35.05
N SER A 545 3.34 25.20 34.37
CA SER A 545 2.88 24.70 33.08
C SER A 545 1.46 24.10 33.18
N THR A 546 0.77 24.09 32.03
CA THR A 546 -0.53 23.44 31.89
C THR A 546 -0.41 22.10 31.18
N THR A 547 -1.16 21.10 31.66
CA THR A 547 -1.36 19.79 31.05
C THR A 547 -2.86 19.52 30.91
N TYR A 548 -3.25 18.47 30.21
CA TYR A 548 -4.64 18.01 30.22
C TYR A 548 -5.03 17.37 31.55
N ASP A 549 -6.28 17.56 31.95
CA ASP A 549 -6.83 17.02 33.17
C ASP A 549 -7.04 15.51 33.01
N LEU A 550 -6.38 14.73 33.86
CA LEU A 550 -6.54 13.28 33.94
C LEU A 550 -7.83 12.89 34.68
N PHE A 551 -8.58 13.87 35.21
CA PHE A 551 -9.77 13.71 36.06
C PHE A 551 -9.45 12.92 37.35
N ASP A 552 -9.71 11.62 37.31
CA ASP A 552 -9.48 10.64 38.37
C ASP A 552 -8.41 9.60 37.97
N GLY A 553 -7.71 9.84 36.85
CA GLY A 553 -6.76 8.90 36.25
C GLY A 553 -7.41 7.81 35.40
N LYS A 554 -8.75 7.79 35.26
CA LYS A 554 -9.47 6.75 34.49
C LYS A 554 -9.92 7.22 33.11
N LYS A 555 -10.21 8.52 32.93
CA LYS A 555 -10.72 9.02 31.65
C LYS A 555 -9.72 8.86 30.51
N TYR A 556 -8.44 9.08 30.80
CA TYR A 556 -7.34 8.93 29.86
C TYR A 556 -6.41 7.85 30.39
N GLU A 557 -6.75 6.60 30.10
CA GLU A 557 -6.00 5.44 30.57
C GLU A 557 -4.57 5.43 30.00
N THR A 558 -3.65 4.90 30.78
CA THR A 558 -2.24 4.79 30.39
C THR A 558 -2.05 3.74 29.33
N THR A 559 -1.51 4.15 28.18
CA THR A 559 -0.97 3.21 27.18
C THR A 559 0.55 3.22 27.27
N PRO A 560 1.22 2.08 27.54
CA PRO A 560 2.67 1.99 27.51
C PRO A 560 3.25 2.52 26.19
N LEU A 561 4.47 3.09 26.23
CA LEU A 561 5.14 3.48 25.00
C LEU A 561 5.54 2.21 24.24
N PRO A 562 5.23 2.10 22.94
CA PRO A 562 5.65 0.95 22.14
C PRO A 562 7.18 0.79 22.18
N THR A 563 7.63 -0.44 22.40
CA THR A 563 9.07 -0.80 22.35
C THR A 563 9.48 -1.36 21.00
N GLU A 564 8.51 -1.75 20.19
CA GLU A 564 8.72 -2.27 18.84
C GLU A 564 7.93 -1.48 17.82
N MET A 565 8.48 -1.46 16.60
CA MET A 565 7.83 -0.85 15.45
C MET A 565 6.64 -1.70 14.97
N SER A 566 5.54 -1.02 14.62
CA SER A 566 4.33 -1.62 14.08
C SER A 566 4.58 -2.33 12.75
N GLN A 567 3.86 -3.42 12.49
CA GLN A 567 4.01 -4.16 11.23
C GLN A 567 3.60 -3.30 10.02
N ALA A 568 2.57 -2.46 10.16
CA ALA A 568 2.14 -1.56 9.10
C ALA A 568 3.23 -0.51 8.75
N ALA A 569 3.92 0.04 9.76
CA ALA A 569 5.07 0.91 9.51
C ALA A 569 6.18 0.14 8.80
N LYS A 570 6.57 -1.05 9.30
CA LYS A 570 7.60 -1.92 8.69
C LYS A 570 7.30 -2.22 7.21
N ASP A 571 6.07 -2.64 6.91
CA ASP A 571 5.64 -3.00 5.57
C ASP A 571 5.64 -1.79 4.61
N SER A 572 5.48 -0.58 5.15
CA SER A 572 5.48 0.65 4.36
C SER A 572 6.88 1.25 4.13
N ILE A 573 7.92 0.77 4.83
CA ILE A 573 9.29 1.29 4.67
C ILE A 573 9.82 0.90 3.31
N GLY A 574 10.17 1.90 2.50
CA GLY A 574 10.83 1.73 1.22
C GLY A 574 12.36 1.63 1.37
N LYS A 575 13.06 2.09 0.32
CA LYS A 575 14.53 2.21 0.39
C LYS A 575 14.90 3.29 1.41
N VAL A 576 15.74 2.93 2.38
CA VAL A 576 16.29 3.85 3.38
C VAL A 576 17.65 4.36 2.91
N ASP A 577 17.98 5.59 3.25
CA ASP A 577 19.31 6.17 3.02
C ASP A 577 20.37 5.48 3.89
N GLU A 578 21.36 4.88 3.25
CA GLU A 578 22.38 4.05 3.91
C GLU A 578 23.50 4.85 4.59
N ARG A 579 23.49 6.19 4.51
CA ARG A 579 24.51 7.04 5.15
C ARG A 579 24.53 6.94 6.68
N LEU A 580 23.41 6.58 7.30
CA LEU A 580 23.29 6.26 8.74
C LEU A 580 22.44 4.99 8.91
N ASP A 581 22.60 4.30 10.04
CA ASP A 581 21.71 3.19 10.40
C ASP A 581 20.26 3.68 10.52
N SER A 582 19.31 2.93 9.95
CA SER A 582 17.91 3.32 9.82
C SER A 582 17.26 3.72 11.14
N MET A 583 17.65 3.07 12.24
CA MET A 583 17.10 3.29 13.57
C MET A 583 17.88 4.32 14.38
N THR A 584 18.92 4.95 13.82
CA THR A 584 19.66 6.03 14.46
C THR A 584 18.72 7.18 14.83
N ASN A 585 18.77 7.65 16.08
CA ASN A 585 18.09 8.87 16.47
C ASN A 585 18.85 10.08 15.94
N VAL A 586 18.14 10.98 15.28
CA VAL A 586 18.68 12.23 14.76
C VAL A 586 17.84 13.40 15.25
N LEU A 587 18.46 14.57 15.38
CA LEU A 587 17.74 15.83 15.37
C LEU A 587 17.79 16.39 13.95
N GLY A 588 16.65 16.39 13.27
CA GLY A 588 16.50 17.06 11.99
C GLY A 588 16.28 18.56 12.20
N VAL A 589 17.08 19.39 11.55
CA VAL A 589 17.02 20.86 11.61
C VAL A 589 16.69 21.41 10.23
N GLU A 590 15.67 22.28 10.17
CA GLU A 590 15.19 22.91 8.95
C GLU A 590 15.74 24.34 8.84
N PHE A 591 16.62 24.58 7.87
CA PHE A 591 17.08 25.91 7.46
C PHE A 591 16.18 26.46 6.35
N ALA A 592 16.35 27.75 6.01
CA ALA A 592 15.54 28.40 4.97
C ALA A 592 15.56 27.66 3.62
N ASN A 593 16.72 27.13 3.22
CA ASN A 593 16.94 26.50 1.91
C ASN A 593 17.54 25.09 1.99
N SER A 594 17.70 24.51 3.18
CA SER A 594 18.31 23.19 3.35
C SER A 594 17.83 22.51 4.63
N GLN A 595 18.06 21.21 4.71
CA GLN A 595 17.75 20.41 5.89
C GLN A 595 18.99 19.63 6.29
N LYS A 596 19.27 19.58 7.59
CA LYS A 596 20.45 18.89 8.12
C LYS A 596 20.07 18.00 9.28
N ALA A 597 20.59 16.78 9.28
CA ALA A 597 20.46 15.84 10.39
C ALA A 597 21.69 15.87 11.28
N PHE A 598 21.47 16.00 12.58
CA PHE A 598 22.48 15.86 13.62
C PHE A 598 22.30 14.48 14.27
N SER A 599 23.27 13.58 14.10
CA SER A 599 23.25 12.28 14.76
C SER A 599 23.31 12.46 16.27
N LEU A 600 22.41 11.79 17.00
CA LEU A 600 22.40 11.76 18.47
C LEU A 600 23.05 10.47 19.01
N LYS A 601 23.72 9.72 18.14
CA LYS A 601 24.42 8.49 18.47
C LYS A 601 25.79 8.82 19.07
N ASP A 602 26.20 8.05 20.08
CA ASP A 602 27.54 8.08 20.69
C ASP A 602 27.97 9.48 21.22
N LEU A 603 27.01 10.34 21.57
CA LEU A 603 27.27 11.62 22.22
C LEU A 603 27.54 11.44 23.73
N SER A 604 28.34 12.34 24.31
CA SER A 604 28.49 12.45 25.77
C SER A 604 27.16 12.79 26.46
N GLU A 605 27.11 12.64 27.80
CA GLU A 605 25.89 12.91 28.59
C GLU A 605 25.28 14.29 28.28
N ARG A 606 26.15 15.29 28.07
CA ARG A 606 25.79 16.61 27.57
C ARG A 606 26.63 16.88 26.33
N ALA A 607 26.00 17.32 25.24
CA ALA A 607 26.73 17.69 24.03
C ALA A 607 26.14 18.97 23.42
N CYS A 608 27.03 19.80 22.88
CA CYS A 608 26.67 21.00 22.15
C CYS A 608 27.35 20.97 20.78
N MET A 609 26.55 21.00 19.72
CA MET A 609 27.03 21.04 18.34
C MET A 609 26.71 22.42 17.76
N LEU A 610 27.73 23.10 17.25
CA LEU A 610 27.59 24.40 16.60
C LEU A 610 27.72 24.22 15.10
N ASP A 611 26.86 24.90 14.35
CA ASP A 611 26.82 24.81 12.90
C ASP A 611 26.20 26.09 12.30
N GLU A 612 26.31 26.25 10.99
CA GLU A 612 25.74 27.37 10.24
C GLU A 612 25.07 26.87 8.96
N GLY A 613 23.89 27.40 8.64
CA GLY A 613 23.18 27.10 7.40
C GLY A 613 22.63 28.38 6.78
N GLY A 614 23.27 28.83 5.69
CA GLY A 614 23.07 30.19 5.20
C GLY A 614 23.51 31.20 6.26
N ASP A 615 22.67 32.21 6.53
CA ASP A 615 22.94 33.26 7.53
C ASP A 615 22.39 32.94 8.93
N LEU A 616 21.98 31.68 9.18
CA LEU A 616 21.43 31.24 10.45
C LEU A 616 22.48 30.43 11.23
N PRO A 617 23.14 31.02 12.24
CA PRO A 617 24.04 30.31 13.12
C PRO A 617 23.24 29.53 14.17
N VAL A 618 23.50 28.23 14.27
CA VAL A 618 22.71 27.29 15.08
C VAL A 618 23.55 26.67 16.20
N ALA A 619 22.94 26.51 17.36
CA ALA A 619 23.43 25.66 18.43
C ALA A 619 22.43 24.53 18.69
N VAL A 620 22.89 23.28 18.56
CA VAL A 620 22.13 22.09 18.95
C VAL A 620 22.56 21.66 20.34
N PHE A 621 21.60 21.56 21.25
CA PHE A 621 21.80 21.08 22.62
C PHE A 621 21.29 19.64 22.73
N TRP A 622 22.10 18.79 23.35
CA TRP A 622 21.77 17.40 23.67
C TRP A 622 21.97 17.12 25.16
N TYR A 623 20.96 16.52 25.80
CA TYR A 623 21.06 16.00 27.16
C TYR A 623 20.57 14.55 27.22
N ASP A 624 21.51 13.64 27.48
CA ASP A 624 21.28 12.20 27.46
C ASP A 624 20.30 11.74 28.54
N ARG A 625 20.37 12.34 29.74
CA ARG A 625 19.55 11.92 30.88
C ARG A 625 18.05 11.95 30.57
N THR A 626 17.59 12.98 29.87
CA THR A 626 16.19 13.13 29.45
C THR A 626 15.98 12.80 27.96
N LYS A 627 17.04 12.36 27.28
CA LYS A 627 17.11 12.12 25.82
C LYS A 627 16.46 13.27 25.04
N THR A 628 16.89 14.50 25.34
CA THR A 628 16.33 15.74 24.79
C THR A 628 17.34 16.38 23.85
N ALA A 629 16.91 16.62 22.61
CA ALA A 629 17.64 17.38 21.62
C ALA A 629 16.82 18.59 21.15
N VAL A 630 17.47 19.74 20.94
CA VAL A 630 16.82 20.99 20.50
C VAL A 630 17.82 21.92 19.81
N ALA A 631 17.35 22.72 18.86
CA ALA A 631 18.17 23.67 18.10
C ALA A 631 17.75 25.13 18.33
N PHE A 632 18.72 26.02 18.46
CA PHE A 632 18.52 27.45 18.68
C PHE A 632 19.31 28.31 17.69
N ASP A 633 18.78 29.48 17.34
CA ASP A 633 19.56 30.58 16.80
C ASP A 633 20.48 31.06 17.92
N ARG A 634 21.78 30.95 17.71
CA ARG A 634 22.77 31.31 18.74
C ARG A 634 23.03 32.82 18.82
N ARG A 635 22.23 33.66 18.14
CA ARG A 635 22.30 35.12 18.25
C ARG A 635 21.39 35.66 19.32
N ILE A 636 21.91 36.61 20.09
CA ILE A 636 21.15 37.39 21.05
C ILE A 636 21.61 38.85 21.03
N ASP A 637 20.67 39.78 20.96
CA ASP A 637 20.93 41.23 20.92
C ASP A 637 22.05 41.62 19.92
N GLY A 638 22.09 40.96 18.75
CA GLY A 638 23.08 41.19 17.68
C GLY A 638 24.43 40.49 17.86
N ARG A 639 24.65 39.73 18.93
CA ARG A 639 25.86 38.95 19.20
C ARG A 639 25.62 37.46 18.95
N THR A 640 26.51 36.83 18.19
CA THR A 640 26.54 35.36 18.04
C THR A 640 27.30 34.73 19.20
N LEU A 641 26.65 33.84 19.97
CA LEU A 641 27.21 33.16 21.13
C LEU A 641 27.87 31.83 20.75
N THR A 642 28.87 31.42 21.54
CA THR A 642 29.56 30.14 21.43
C THR A 642 29.27 29.30 22.66
N PHE A 643 28.52 28.22 22.48
CA PHE A 643 28.11 27.34 23.58
C PHE A 643 29.06 26.15 23.76
N TYR A 644 29.10 25.64 24.99
CA TYR A 644 29.71 24.35 25.33
C TYR A 644 28.92 23.68 26.44
N ALA A 645 29.02 22.35 26.51
CA ALA A 645 28.52 21.59 27.65
C ALA A 645 29.46 21.81 28.85
N ASP A 646 28.92 22.24 29.98
CA ASP A 646 29.68 22.47 31.22
C ASP A 646 29.29 21.39 32.24
N GLU A 647 30.25 20.54 32.62
CA GLU A 647 30.01 19.44 33.57
C GLU A 647 29.66 19.95 34.98
N ILE A 648 30.14 21.15 35.35
CA ILE A 648 29.91 21.75 36.67
C ILE A 648 28.52 22.41 36.73
N SER A 649 27.93 22.72 35.58
CA SER A 649 26.64 23.41 35.56
C SER A 649 25.51 22.52 36.08
N PRO A 650 24.52 23.11 36.80
CA PRO A 650 23.39 22.36 37.33
C PRO A 650 22.56 21.76 36.20
N GLU A 651 21.81 20.69 36.50
CA GLU A 651 20.96 20.00 35.52
C GLU A 651 19.93 20.94 34.87
N THR A 652 19.49 21.97 35.59
CA THR A 652 18.55 22.99 35.08
C THR A 652 19.16 23.92 34.04
N ALA A 653 20.49 23.98 33.93
CA ALA A 653 21.19 24.86 33.01
C ALA A 653 22.50 24.25 32.47
N PRO A 654 22.44 23.12 31.73
CA PRO A 654 23.61 22.28 31.43
C PRO A 654 24.60 22.89 30.41
N PHE A 655 24.25 24.00 29.76
CA PHE A 655 25.07 24.65 28.74
C PHE A 655 25.53 26.03 29.19
N LYS A 656 26.71 26.45 28.74
CA LYS A 656 27.27 27.75 29.06
C LYS A 656 27.81 28.44 27.82
N ASP A 657 27.63 29.75 27.69
CA ASP A 657 28.25 30.53 26.61
C ASP A 657 29.61 31.09 27.03
N LYS A 658 30.53 31.24 26.07
CA LYS A 658 31.88 31.76 26.31
C LYS A 658 31.92 33.28 26.49
N GLU A 659 31.00 33.99 25.86
CA GLU A 659 31.05 35.45 25.74
C GLU A 659 30.60 36.18 27.02
N THR A 660 29.70 35.58 27.78
CA THR A 660 29.12 36.15 29.01
C THR A 660 29.21 35.21 30.20
N GLY A 661 29.49 33.92 29.96
CA GLY A 661 29.47 32.90 30.99
C GLY A 661 28.06 32.60 31.51
N THR A 662 27.01 32.98 30.78
CA THR A 662 25.63 32.69 31.18
C THR A 662 25.37 31.20 31.00
N ARG A 663 24.65 30.61 31.96
CA ARG A 663 24.18 29.23 31.92
C ARG A 663 22.77 29.15 31.37
N TRP A 664 22.51 28.17 30.51
CA TRP A 664 21.31 28.06 29.69
C TRP A 664 20.61 26.74 29.91
N SER A 665 19.29 26.82 30.08
CA SER A 665 18.41 25.64 30.15
C SER A 665 18.21 25.00 28.78
N LEU A 666 17.70 23.76 28.75
CA LEU A 666 17.27 23.11 27.50
C LEU A 666 16.13 23.83 26.78
N ALA A 667 15.40 24.72 27.45
CA ALA A 667 14.38 25.56 26.80
C ALA A 667 14.98 26.84 26.17
N GLY A 668 16.31 27.02 26.24
CA GLY A 668 17.00 28.18 25.70
C GLY A 668 16.91 29.43 26.58
N ARG A 669 16.53 29.30 27.85
CA ARG A 669 16.46 30.43 28.80
C ARG A 669 17.75 30.55 29.60
N GLY A 670 18.30 31.77 29.68
CA GLY A 670 19.42 32.11 30.53
C GLY A 670 19.01 32.07 32.01
N ILE A 671 19.63 31.17 32.79
CA ILE A 671 19.27 30.91 34.19
C ILE A 671 20.15 31.70 35.16
N ASP A 672 21.45 31.78 34.86
CA ASP A 672 22.46 32.35 35.76
C ASP A 672 23.55 33.04 34.92
N GLY A 673 23.89 34.30 35.25
CA GLY A 673 24.83 35.14 34.50
C GLY A 673 24.22 36.41 33.88
N PRO A 674 25.01 37.19 33.12
CA PRO A 674 24.60 38.50 32.59
C PRO A 674 23.38 38.48 31.66
N LEU A 675 23.11 37.36 30.99
CA LEU A 675 21.94 37.19 30.11
C LEU A 675 20.77 36.46 30.81
N ARG A 676 20.74 36.46 32.15
CA ARG A 676 19.65 35.87 32.91
C ARG A 676 18.29 36.42 32.49
N GLY A 677 17.34 35.52 32.26
CA GLY A 677 15.98 35.83 31.84
C GLY A 677 15.80 36.06 30.34
N LYS A 678 16.89 36.18 29.57
CA LYS A 678 16.83 36.20 28.10
C LYS A 678 16.58 34.80 27.55
N GLU A 679 15.98 34.73 26.37
CA GLU A 679 15.62 33.49 25.69
C GLU A 679 16.23 33.43 24.29
N LEU A 680 16.75 32.27 23.92
CA LEU A 680 17.21 31.98 22.57
C LEU A 680 16.01 31.75 21.65
N THR A 681 16.15 32.16 20.39
CA THR A 681 15.13 31.89 19.37
C THR A 681 15.22 30.44 18.95
N TRP A 682 14.11 29.70 19.02
CA TRP A 682 14.04 28.31 18.60
C TRP A 682 14.14 28.18 17.09
N VAL A 683 14.91 27.20 16.63
CA VAL A 683 14.96 26.81 15.22
C VAL A 683 13.98 25.65 15.00
N LYS A 684 13.38 25.60 13.81
CA LYS A 684 12.51 24.47 13.44
C LYS A 684 13.35 23.19 13.44
N CYS A 685 13.08 22.32 14.40
CA CYS A 685 13.73 21.03 14.53
C CYS A 685 12.77 19.96 15.04
N ILE A 686 13.12 18.70 14.81
CA ILE A 686 12.39 17.55 15.33
C ILE A 686 13.34 16.38 15.54
N GLN A 687 13.20 15.69 16.68
CA GLN A 687 13.91 14.44 16.93
C GLN A 687 13.10 13.28 16.32
N CYS A 688 13.74 12.44 15.53
CA CYS A 688 13.13 11.27 14.90
C CYS A 688 14.17 10.21 14.54
N ARG A 689 13.71 9.06 14.03
CA ARG A 689 14.57 8.03 13.43
C ARG A 689 15.08 8.47 12.07
N TRP A 690 16.29 8.05 11.73
CA TRP A 690 16.94 8.39 10.47
C TRP A 690 16.13 7.97 9.25
N TYR A 691 15.52 6.78 9.27
CA TYR A 691 14.68 6.32 8.16
C TYR A 691 13.51 7.28 7.90
N ALA A 692 12.89 7.80 8.96
CA ALA A 692 11.75 8.71 8.88
C ALA A 692 12.20 10.06 8.30
N TRP A 693 13.31 10.61 8.83
CA TRP A 693 13.87 11.88 8.36
C TRP A 693 14.30 11.83 6.89
N SER A 694 15.14 10.87 6.52
CA SER A 694 15.69 10.75 5.17
C SER A 694 14.63 10.42 4.12
N SER A 695 13.52 9.76 4.51
CA SER A 695 12.40 9.52 3.59
C SER A 695 11.64 10.79 3.20
N GLU A 696 11.54 11.78 4.09
CA GLU A 696 10.84 13.05 3.86
C GLU A 696 11.80 14.14 3.35
N TYR A 697 13.10 14.00 3.62
CA TYR A 697 14.17 14.90 3.19
C TYR A 697 15.37 14.12 2.60
N PRO A 698 15.24 13.55 1.39
CA PRO A 698 16.30 12.72 0.79
C PRO A 698 17.61 13.49 0.54
N GLU A 699 17.52 14.78 0.21
CA GLU A 699 18.67 15.65 -0.01
C GLU A 699 19.26 16.24 1.29
N THR A 700 18.84 15.73 2.45
CA THR A 700 19.33 16.24 3.74
C THR A 700 20.85 16.06 3.86
N GLN A 701 21.49 17.09 4.40
CA GLN A 701 22.89 17.05 4.80
C GLN A 701 23.02 16.32 6.14
N ILE A 702 24.20 15.76 6.42
CA ILE A 702 24.51 15.18 7.73
C ILE A 702 25.57 16.06 8.36
N TYR A 703 25.36 16.47 9.61
CA TYR A 703 26.37 17.20 10.37
C TYR A 703 27.64 16.36 10.51
N ALA A 704 28.77 16.92 10.11
CA ALA A 704 30.08 16.38 10.36
C ALA A 704 30.77 17.28 11.40
N SER A 705 31.22 16.69 12.51
CA SER A 705 32.07 17.38 13.47
C SER A 705 33.44 17.61 12.84
N ASP A 706 33.85 18.87 12.66
CA ASP A 706 35.24 19.23 12.32
C ASP A 706 36.21 19.03 13.50
N GLN A 707 35.72 18.58 14.66
CA GLN A 707 36.57 18.25 15.81
C GLN A 707 36.98 16.77 15.74
N LYS A 708 38.19 16.55 15.21
CA LYS A 708 39.05 15.42 15.59
C LYS A 708 39.77 15.71 16.89
#